data_AF-A9A7M0-F1
#
_entry.id   AF-A9A7M0-F1
#
_cell.length_a   1.000
_cell.length_b   1.000
_cell.length_c   1.000
_cell.angle_alpha   90.00
_cell.angle_beta   90.00
_cell.angle_gamma   90.00
#
_symmetry.space_group_name_H-M   'P 1'
#
loop_
_entity.id
_entity.type
_entity.pdbx_description
1 polymer ?
#
loop_
_entity_poly.entity_id
_entity_poly.type
_entity_poly.pdbx_seq_one_letter_code
_entity_poly.pdbx_strand_id
1 'polypeptide(L)'
;MNFLKVIACLLLIFTVLSINFSESLDDGKYIYHNFTEADAEEIGVDENTTNYEKNETIQTFSNSYDDIYVTGCLLPTKEQLMLMADRITVVESVSESVNLSNSTYLDLSADLWFPPVGDQGKIGSCASWAIVYYANSYLQAKIHNYDLNGADSLKCFNPMWAYNKINDGENKGSSLIGNLNLISKLGSATYETMPQTDNYTIWGDEKAWLEAPQYRITGYEISSTNNTDVMKSWLNEGSVIIIAMRGEDIFTFDNNSILSDFDQSHDAADHAQAVIGYDDSISEDNDTGAFKVMNSWGANWSPNGDGSYYITYKAMANLNYTTCYRITGAVYNDSDSHPELVGVVKFDSENKGTKDQNMTFGIGNESNISGYVDIYEGITGNGGNGSMPDVIAIDLTDWNSEFEESLNNSGKGYYFANFSNGTNSSIISEFGIIKYSSYPDIEEINSINSFGCNKSTVFKLFSKSAPSVLNSYIHVGENNIDILINVDDDDIWGANACFDGSNVSYSLNGTNSTFEGSFNRSTFSYGEHHVTFELFDGCGNICNENVSFEILAPIVPSRSSGGHYSSDLSDGIGFGTIKRAVSNSNVVYGNEIDEGFALNLRENVENGNDYELSGDTIIVGGPESNGCANRYDSEFEVSITNDYPGENKGVIQVKTIELRDGNFIRHYKVIYIAGNDRSGTDAALDYFKTLEELPDEPITVEWTENGPIIVE
;
A
#
# COMPACT_ATOMS: atom_id res chain seq x y z
N MET A 1 6.81 -10.44 -49.12
CA MET A 1 7.52 -11.71 -48.87
C MET A 1 8.50 -11.45 -47.73
N ASN A 2 8.42 -12.23 -46.65
CA ASN A 2 9.05 -12.03 -45.32
C ASN A 2 8.35 -11.08 -44.33
N PHE A 3 7.03 -11.21 -44.16
CA PHE A 3 6.33 -10.71 -42.96
C PHE A 3 5.18 -11.64 -42.50
N LEU A 4 5.18 -12.89 -42.96
CA LEU A 4 4.11 -13.87 -42.76
C LEU A 4 4.63 -15.22 -42.20
N LYS A 5 5.85 -15.23 -41.64
CA LYS A 5 6.48 -16.42 -41.03
C LYS A 5 6.72 -16.30 -39.51
N VAL A 6 6.36 -15.17 -38.90
CA VAL A 6 6.53 -14.94 -37.44
C VAL A 6 5.17 -14.95 -36.70
N ILE A 7 4.05 -14.94 -37.43
CA ILE A 7 2.68 -14.99 -36.86
C ILE A 7 2.09 -16.41 -36.98
N ALA A 8 2.94 -17.44 -36.92
CA ALA A 8 2.52 -18.84 -36.95
C ALA A 8 2.70 -19.57 -35.60
N CYS A 9 3.22 -18.89 -34.57
CA CYS A 9 3.42 -19.47 -33.23
C CYS A 9 2.43 -18.96 -32.16
N LEU A 10 1.47 -18.08 -32.49
CA LEU A 10 0.68 -17.37 -31.48
C LEU A 10 -0.85 -17.46 -31.64
N LEU A 11 -1.37 -18.40 -32.43
CA LEU A 11 -2.81 -18.63 -32.56
C LEU A 11 -3.12 -20.13 -32.72
N LEU A 12 -3.09 -20.84 -31.59
CA LEU A 12 -3.68 -22.17 -31.45
C LEU A 12 -4.18 -22.36 -30.02
N ILE A 13 -5.23 -21.62 -29.67
CA ILE A 13 -6.10 -21.97 -28.54
C ILE A 13 -7.09 -23.03 -29.03
N PHE A 14 -6.91 -24.24 -28.50
CA PHE A 14 -7.90 -25.29 -28.27
C PHE A 14 -8.78 -25.78 -29.42
N THR A 15 -8.34 -26.88 -30.03
CA THR A 15 -9.21 -28.05 -30.25
C THR A 15 -8.46 -29.33 -29.92
N VAL A 16 -8.74 -29.87 -28.74
CA VAL A 16 -8.78 -31.30 -28.37
C VAL A 16 -8.21 -32.25 -29.43
N LEU A 17 -6.90 -32.56 -29.35
CA LEU A 17 -6.19 -33.73 -29.92
C LEU A 17 -4.69 -33.41 -30.05
N SER A 18 -3.93 -33.41 -28.94
CA SER A 18 -2.47 -33.69 -28.88
C SER A 18 -1.90 -33.33 -27.50
N ILE A 19 -2.19 -34.12 -26.46
CA ILE A 19 -1.54 -33.93 -25.13
C ILE A 19 -0.47 -35.00 -24.85
N ASN A 20 -0.25 -35.97 -25.74
CA ASN A 20 0.58 -37.13 -25.39
C ASN A 20 2.06 -37.08 -25.79
N PHE A 21 2.56 -36.01 -26.41
CA PHE A 21 3.97 -35.92 -26.81
C PHE A 21 4.46 -34.46 -26.82
N SER A 22 5.37 -34.11 -25.90
CA SER A 22 6.33 -33.03 -26.10
C SER A 22 7.55 -33.62 -26.82
N GLU A 23 8.05 -32.95 -27.85
CA GLU A 23 9.32 -33.34 -28.48
C GLU A 23 10.48 -32.90 -27.57
N SER A 24 11.42 -33.80 -27.29
CA SER A 24 12.63 -33.46 -26.52
C SER A 24 13.53 -32.54 -27.35
N LEU A 25 14.04 -31.50 -26.71
CA LEU A 25 14.90 -30.47 -27.28
C LEU A 25 16.28 -30.54 -26.65
N ASP A 26 17.32 -30.30 -27.44
CA ASP A 26 18.70 -30.18 -26.98
C ASP A 26 19.14 -28.70 -27.11
N ASP A 27 19.41 -28.03 -25.99
CA ASP A 27 19.94 -26.65 -25.98
C ASP A 27 21.48 -26.58 -26.09
N GLY A 28 22.13 -27.73 -26.30
CA GLY A 28 23.57 -27.91 -26.29
C GLY A 28 24.13 -28.21 -24.89
N LYS A 29 23.29 -28.21 -23.85
CA LYS A 29 23.66 -28.59 -22.49
C LYS A 29 22.79 -29.69 -21.91
N TYR A 30 21.49 -29.55 -22.04
CA TYR A 30 20.48 -30.46 -21.53
C TYR A 30 19.57 -30.92 -22.66
N ILE A 31 19.13 -32.17 -22.55
CA ILE A 31 17.98 -32.68 -23.29
C ILE A 31 16.77 -32.52 -22.36
N TYR A 32 15.76 -31.78 -22.81
CA TYR A 32 14.59 -31.45 -22.00
C TYR A 32 13.30 -31.45 -22.82
N HIS A 33 12.16 -31.57 -22.15
CA HIS A 33 10.85 -31.44 -22.76
C HIS A 33 9.90 -30.61 -21.87
N ASN A 34 8.85 -30.09 -22.49
CA ASN A 34 7.76 -29.44 -21.75
C ASN A 34 6.95 -30.51 -21.03
N PHE A 35 6.56 -30.25 -19.78
CA PHE A 35 5.83 -31.20 -18.96
C PHE A 35 4.52 -31.67 -19.61
N THR A 36 4.26 -32.97 -19.52
CA THR A 36 3.11 -33.63 -20.15
C THR A 36 2.20 -34.32 -19.14
N GLU A 37 1.04 -34.78 -19.60
CA GLU A 37 0.16 -35.61 -18.77
C GLU A 37 0.81 -36.93 -18.34
N ALA A 38 1.70 -37.49 -19.17
CA ALA A 38 2.43 -38.72 -18.82
C ALA A 38 3.41 -38.48 -17.66
N ASP A 39 4.10 -37.34 -17.66
CA ASP A 39 4.97 -36.94 -16.54
C ASP A 39 4.14 -36.75 -15.26
N ALA A 40 2.95 -36.14 -15.37
CA ALA A 40 2.04 -35.98 -14.24
C ALA A 40 1.53 -37.30 -13.67
N GLU A 41 1.33 -38.32 -14.52
CA GLU A 41 0.95 -39.68 -14.10
C GLU A 41 2.10 -40.43 -13.43
N GLU A 42 3.34 -40.17 -13.83
CA GLU A 42 4.53 -40.77 -13.22
C GLU A 42 4.85 -40.12 -11.86
N ILE A 43 4.72 -38.80 -11.76
CA ILE A 43 5.21 -38.01 -10.62
C ILE A 43 4.11 -37.72 -9.59
N GLY A 44 2.86 -37.57 -10.03
CA GLY A 44 1.76 -37.14 -9.16
C GLY A 44 1.32 -38.23 -8.19
N VAL A 45 1.11 -37.87 -6.92
CA VAL A 45 0.53 -38.82 -5.95
C VAL A 45 -0.96 -39.03 -6.25
N ASP A 46 -1.42 -40.28 -6.19
CA ASP A 46 -2.84 -40.62 -6.33
C ASP A 46 -3.61 -40.35 -5.03
N GLU A 47 -4.50 -39.37 -5.10
CA GLU A 47 -5.37 -38.88 -4.03
C GLU A 47 -6.32 -39.95 -3.47
N ASN A 48 -6.57 -41.03 -4.22
CA ASN A 48 -7.47 -42.11 -3.82
C ASN A 48 -6.77 -43.26 -3.08
N THR A 49 -5.48 -43.11 -2.76
CA THR A 49 -4.68 -44.16 -2.12
C THR A 49 -4.41 -43.85 -0.65
N THR A 50 -4.17 -44.90 0.15
CA THR A 50 -3.74 -44.77 1.56
C THR A 50 -2.40 -44.03 1.73
N ASN A 51 -1.64 -43.82 0.65
CA ASN A 51 -0.44 -42.99 0.67
C ASN A 51 -0.77 -41.50 0.73
N TYR A 52 -1.94 -41.08 0.24
CA TYR A 52 -2.40 -39.70 0.32
C TYR A 52 -2.76 -39.27 1.75
N GLU A 53 -3.38 -40.14 2.56
CA GLU A 53 -3.66 -39.85 3.98
C GLU A 53 -2.38 -39.65 4.82
N LYS A 54 -1.26 -40.30 4.42
CA LYS A 54 0.06 -40.07 5.03
C LYS A 54 0.71 -38.75 4.56
N ASN A 55 0.35 -38.28 3.36
CA ASN A 55 0.77 -37.03 2.75
C ASN A 55 0.03 -35.80 3.32
N GLU A 56 -0.75 -35.93 4.40
CA GLU A 56 -1.51 -34.83 5.04
C GLU A 56 -1.18 -34.65 6.55
N THR A 57 -0.21 -35.39 7.09
CA THR A 57 0.13 -35.31 8.53
C THR A 57 1.63 -35.26 8.78
N ILE A 58 2.05 -34.34 9.65
CA ILE A 58 3.44 -34.29 10.14
C ILE A 58 3.80 -35.61 10.83
N GLN A 59 5.01 -36.11 10.58
CA GLN A 59 5.56 -37.22 11.36
C GLN A 59 6.53 -36.67 12.41
N THR A 60 6.60 -37.39 13.53
CA THR A 60 7.51 -37.04 14.64
C THR A 60 8.41 -38.22 14.97
N PHE A 61 9.71 -37.96 15.02
CA PHE A 61 10.73 -38.96 15.35
C PHE A 61 11.52 -38.54 16.59
N SER A 62 12.07 -39.51 17.32
CA SER A 62 12.88 -39.27 18.51
C SER A 62 14.02 -40.28 18.59
N ASN A 63 15.24 -39.79 18.78
CA ASN A 63 16.44 -40.63 18.98
C ASN A 63 16.71 -40.96 20.46
N SER A 64 16.08 -40.23 21.39
CA SER A 64 16.00 -40.51 22.83
C SER A 64 15.14 -39.42 23.49
N TYR A 65 14.79 -39.58 24.77
CA TYR A 65 13.74 -38.85 25.52
C TYR A 65 13.72 -37.30 25.48
N ASP A 66 14.67 -36.61 24.84
CA ASP A 66 14.76 -35.14 24.81
C ASP A 66 14.71 -34.48 23.41
N ASP A 67 15.06 -35.17 22.31
CA ASP A 67 15.06 -34.59 20.95
C ASP A 67 13.87 -35.08 20.11
N ILE A 68 13.11 -34.13 19.55
CA ILE A 68 11.93 -34.37 18.72
C ILE A 68 12.17 -33.75 17.35
N TYR A 69 12.17 -34.59 16.31
CA TYR A 69 12.32 -34.20 14.91
C TYR A 69 10.99 -34.28 14.19
N VAL A 70 10.70 -33.32 13.31
CA VAL A 70 9.41 -33.20 12.64
C VAL A 70 9.58 -33.18 11.12
N THR A 71 8.66 -33.83 10.41
CA THR A 71 8.54 -33.77 8.94
C THR A 71 7.23 -33.11 8.51
N GLY A 72 7.09 -32.74 7.24
CA GLY A 72 5.91 -32.05 6.75
C GLY A 72 5.99 -31.68 5.27
N CYS A 73 6.63 -32.52 4.47
CA CYS A 73 6.67 -32.36 3.02
C CYS A 73 5.41 -32.99 2.41
N LEU A 74 4.62 -32.19 1.70
CA LEU A 74 3.47 -32.68 0.94
C LEU A 74 3.86 -32.77 -0.55
N LEU A 75 3.81 -33.98 -1.10
CA LEU A 75 4.10 -34.25 -2.51
C LEU A 75 2.92 -33.80 -3.40
N PRO A 76 3.19 -33.33 -4.64
CA PRO A 76 2.16 -32.79 -5.52
C PRO A 76 1.26 -33.88 -6.12
N THR A 77 -0.04 -33.60 -6.27
CA THR A 77 -0.98 -34.50 -6.97
C THR A 77 -0.90 -34.30 -8.48
N LYS A 78 -1.45 -35.25 -9.25
CA LYS A 78 -1.56 -35.14 -10.73
C LYS A 78 -2.26 -33.84 -11.14
N GLU A 79 -3.35 -33.47 -10.46
CA GLU A 79 -4.11 -32.26 -10.79
C GLU A 79 -3.28 -31.00 -10.58
N GLN A 80 -2.54 -30.91 -9.48
CA GLN A 80 -1.66 -29.77 -9.20
C GLN A 80 -0.55 -29.62 -10.25
N LEU A 81 0.09 -30.73 -10.62
CA LEU A 81 1.13 -30.74 -11.65
C LEU A 81 0.56 -30.28 -13.00
N MET A 82 -0.64 -30.74 -13.36
CA MET A 82 -1.28 -30.36 -14.62
C MET A 82 -1.70 -28.88 -14.68
N LEU A 83 -2.11 -28.30 -13.54
CA LEU A 83 -2.37 -26.86 -13.47
C LEU A 83 -1.11 -26.02 -13.77
N MET A 84 0.07 -26.60 -13.53
CA MET A 84 1.36 -25.93 -13.65
C MET A 84 2.19 -26.43 -14.84
N ALA A 85 1.63 -27.26 -15.73
CA ALA A 85 2.38 -27.93 -16.79
C ALA A 85 3.19 -26.95 -17.66
N ASP A 86 2.60 -25.79 -18.00
CA ASP A 86 3.25 -24.74 -18.81
C ASP A 86 4.45 -24.07 -18.12
N ARG A 87 4.64 -24.29 -16.82
CA ARG A 87 5.73 -23.75 -16.00
C ARG A 87 6.81 -24.78 -15.68
N ILE A 88 6.58 -26.06 -15.99
CA ILE A 88 7.48 -27.15 -15.62
C ILE A 88 8.27 -27.58 -16.87
N THR A 89 9.60 -27.52 -16.75
CA THR A 89 10.51 -28.13 -17.72
C THR A 89 11.12 -29.39 -17.12
N VAL A 90 11.07 -30.48 -17.86
CA VAL A 90 11.65 -31.77 -17.45
C VAL A 90 13.00 -31.93 -18.13
N VAL A 91 14.06 -32.06 -17.34
CA VAL A 91 15.41 -32.33 -17.84
C VAL A 91 15.65 -33.84 -17.84
N GLU A 92 15.68 -34.42 -19.04
CA GLU A 92 15.80 -35.86 -19.27
C GLU A 92 17.24 -36.34 -19.11
N SER A 93 18.23 -35.57 -19.59
CA SER A 93 19.65 -35.92 -19.55
C SER A 93 20.56 -34.73 -19.90
N VAL A 94 21.86 -34.92 -19.72
CA VAL A 94 22.89 -34.00 -20.24
C VAL A 94 23.11 -34.30 -21.72
N SER A 95 23.25 -33.26 -22.55
CA SER A 95 23.53 -33.41 -23.99
C SER A 95 24.85 -34.15 -24.22
N GLU A 96 24.87 -35.04 -25.22
CA GLU A 96 26.08 -35.78 -25.64
C GLU A 96 27.22 -34.85 -26.08
N SER A 97 26.90 -33.60 -26.42
CA SER A 97 27.87 -32.59 -26.85
C SER A 97 28.63 -31.92 -25.70
N VAL A 98 28.16 -32.08 -24.46
CA VAL A 98 28.75 -31.47 -23.27
C VAL A 98 29.95 -32.28 -22.80
N ASN A 99 31.10 -31.61 -22.67
CA ASN A 99 32.18 -32.11 -21.83
C ASN A 99 31.84 -31.79 -20.37
N LEU A 100 31.24 -32.76 -19.66
CA LEU A 100 30.95 -32.63 -18.25
C LEU A 100 32.23 -32.34 -17.46
N SER A 101 32.08 -31.59 -16.36
CA SER A 101 33.18 -31.35 -15.41
C SER A 101 33.76 -32.69 -14.95
N ASN A 102 35.08 -32.85 -15.01
CA ASN A 102 35.79 -33.99 -14.41
C ASN A 102 35.89 -33.87 -12.88
N SER A 103 35.12 -32.96 -12.25
CA SER A 103 35.12 -32.81 -10.81
C SER A 103 34.52 -34.05 -10.16
N THR A 104 35.28 -34.69 -9.30
CA THR A 104 34.89 -35.89 -8.55
C THR A 104 34.37 -35.55 -7.15
N TYR A 105 34.38 -34.28 -6.77
CA TYR A 105 33.96 -33.79 -5.47
C TYR A 105 33.46 -32.35 -5.57
N LEU A 106 32.36 -32.06 -4.88
CA LEU A 106 31.84 -30.71 -4.72
C LEU A 106 31.10 -30.61 -3.39
N ASP A 107 31.26 -29.49 -2.69
CA ASP A 107 30.55 -29.19 -1.45
C ASP A 107 30.20 -27.71 -1.40
N LEU A 108 28.95 -27.39 -1.74
CA LEU A 108 28.45 -26.01 -1.75
C LEU A 108 28.39 -25.42 -0.34
N SER A 109 28.35 -26.24 0.73
CA SER A 109 28.35 -25.71 2.11
C SER A 109 29.67 -25.04 2.52
N ALA A 110 30.73 -25.22 1.73
CA ALA A 110 31.99 -24.52 1.90
C ALA A 110 31.98 -23.10 1.33
N ASP A 111 30.98 -22.73 0.52
CA ASP A 111 30.85 -21.40 -0.06
C ASP A 111 30.41 -20.37 0.98
N LEU A 112 30.92 -19.14 0.86
CA LEU A 112 30.49 -18.02 1.71
C LEU A 112 29.00 -17.64 1.50
N TRP A 113 28.48 -17.90 0.31
CA TRP A 113 27.08 -17.63 -0.05
C TRP A 113 26.12 -18.69 0.47
N PHE A 114 26.61 -19.87 0.89
CA PHE A 114 25.73 -20.94 1.35
C PHE A 114 25.23 -20.63 2.77
N PRO A 115 23.91 -20.74 3.03
CA PRO A 115 23.38 -20.41 4.35
C PRO A 115 23.87 -21.42 5.42
N PRO A 116 24.03 -20.99 6.68
CA PRO A 116 24.34 -21.89 7.79
C PRO A 116 23.34 -23.05 7.93
N VAL A 117 23.66 -24.06 8.72
CA VAL A 117 22.72 -25.17 8.98
C VAL A 117 21.46 -24.64 9.69
N GLY A 118 20.31 -24.88 9.06
CA GLY A 118 18.99 -24.51 9.54
C GLY A 118 18.41 -25.47 10.58
N ASP A 119 17.43 -25.00 11.34
CA ASP A 119 16.70 -25.77 12.33
C ASP A 119 15.20 -25.41 12.31
N GLN A 120 14.38 -26.31 11.79
CA GLN A 120 12.93 -26.14 11.70
C GLN A 120 12.20 -26.35 13.04
N GLY A 121 12.90 -26.86 14.05
CA GLY A 121 12.32 -27.20 15.35
C GLY A 121 11.12 -28.14 15.23
N LYS A 122 10.00 -27.74 15.85
CA LYS A 122 8.78 -28.56 15.97
C LYS A 122 7.74 -28.28 14.89
N ILE A 123 8.11 -27.57 13.83
CA ILE A 123 7.21 -27.21 12.73
C ILE A 123 7.50 -28.11 11.54
N GLY A 124 6.47 -28.71 10.95
CA GLY A 124 6.59 -29.54 9.75
C GLY A 124 6.84 -28.68 8.51
N SER A 125 7.97 -27.98 8.45
CA SER A 125 8.26 -26.96 7.41
C SER A 125 9.46 -27.32 6.53
N CYS A 126 9.89 -28.59 6.54
CA CYS A 126 11.05 -29.08 5.81
C CYS A 126 11.05 -28.70 4.31
N ALA A 127 9.89 -28.70 3.65
CA ALA A 127 9.76 -28.24 2.26
C ALA A 127 10.18 -26.78 2.10
N SER A 128 9.68 -25.89 2.96
CA SER A 128 10.05 -24.47 2.96
C SER A 128 11.52 -24.26 3.36
N TRP A 129 12.09 -25.08 4.24
CA TRP A 129 13.52 -25.03 4.55
C TRP A 129 14.39 -25.43 3.35
N ALA A 130 14.08 -26.54 2.67
CA ALA A 130 14.83 -26.96 1.49
C ALA A 130 14.76 -25.92 0.35
N ILE A 131 13.58 -25.36 0.10
CA ILE A 131 13.32 -24.46 -1.04
C ILE A 131 13.69 -23.01 -0.72
N VAL A 132 13.10 -22.43 0.33
CA VAL A 132 13.23 -20.99 0.64
C VAL A 132 14.56 -20.74 1.33
N TYR A 133 14.86 -21.49 2.38
CA TYR A 133 16.06 -21.25 3.17
C TYR A 133 17.34 -21.69 2.45
N TYR A 134 17.44 -22.93 1.98
CA TYR A 134 18.66 -23.41 1.32
C TYR A 134 18.77 -22.96 -0.14
N ALA A 135 17.83 -23.36 -1.00
CA ALA A 135 17.98 -23.13 -2.44
C ALA A 135 17.86 -21.65 -2.84
N ASN A 136 16.82 -20.94 -2.38
CA ASN A 136 16.63 -19.53 -2.75
C ASN A 136 17.69 -18.63 -2.10
N SER A 137 18.03 -18.82 -0.82
CA SER A 137 19.06 -17.97 -0.19
C SER A 137 20.41 -18.11 -0.87
N TYR A 138 20.82 -19.34 -1.21
CA TYR A 138 22.09 -19.55 -1.93
C TYR A 138 22.08 -18.92 -3.33
N LEU A 139 20.98 -19.04 -4.07
CA LEU A 139 20.82 -18.40 -5.37
C LEU A 139 20.98 -16.88 -5.27
N GLN A 140 20.22 -16.24 -4.37
CA GLN A 140 20.19 -14.79 -4.24
C GLN A 140 21.51 -14.25 -3.63
N ALA A 141 22.11 -14.98 -2.70
CA ALA A 141 23.41 -14.62 -2.15
C ALA A 141 24.52 -14.64 -3.21
N LYS A 142 24.49 -15.58 -4.17
CA LYS A 142 25.44 -15.55 -5.30
C LYS A 142 25.22 -14.35 -6.22
N ILE A 143 23.98 -13.99 -6.51
CA ILE A 143 23.62 -12.84 -7.37
C ILE A 143 24.11 -11.54 -6.75
N HIS A 144 23.82 -11.34 -5.46
CA HIS A 144 24.14 -10.10 -4.74
C HIS A 144 25.49 -10.13 -4.01
N ASN A 145 26.20 -11.25 -4.08
CA ASN A 145 27.47 -11.51 -3.39
C ASN A 145 27.41 -11.32 -1.86
N TYR A 146 26.37 -11.89 -1.21
CA TYR A 146 26.19 -11.86 0.24
C TYR A 146 26.98 -12.95 0.97
N ASP A 147 27.67 -12.58 2.05
CA ASP A 147 28.34 -13.52 2.95
C ASP A 147 27.37 -14.04 4.02
N LEU A 148 26.58 -15.06 3.66
CA LEU A 148 25.56 -15.64 4.54
C LEU A 148 26.17 -16.38 5.75
N ASN A 149 27.42 -16.80 5.65
CA ASN A 149 28.16 -17.43 6.75
C ASN A 149 28.85 -16.42 7.68
N GLY A 150 28.74 -15.12 7.37
CA GLY A 150 29.43 -14.06 8.09
C GLY A 150 28.56 -12.82 8.25
N ALA A 151 28.94 -11.74 7.56
CA ALA A 151 28.38 -10.41 7.81
C ALA A 151 26.89 -10.28 7.42
N ASP A 152 26.44 -11.07 6.44
CA ASP A 152 25.11 -10.97 5.84
C ASP A 152 24.19 -12.14 6.26
N SER A 153 24.44 -12.77 7.41
CA SER A 153 23.68 -13.96 7.84
C SER A 153 22.17 -13.73 8.00
N LEU A 154 21.73 -12.49 8.19
CA LEU A 154 20.30 -12.13 8.25
C LEU A 154 19.65 -12.01 6.86
N LYS A 155 20.43 -12.00 5.78
CA LYS A 155 19.95 -12.05 4.39
C LYS A 155 19.46 -13.45 3.97
N CYS A 156 19.62 -14.48 4.80
CA CYS A 156 18.94 -15.74 4.58
C CYS A 156 17.42 -15.53 4.55
N PHE A 157 16.72 -16.22 3.65
CA PHE A 157 15.27 -16.15 3.58
C PHE A 157 14.59 -16.93 4.69
N ASN A 158 13.52 -16.35 5.23
CA ASN A 158 12.75 -16.96 6.29
C ASN A 158 11.81 -18.04 5.70
N PRO A 159 11.97 -19.33 6.04
CA PRO A 159 11.11 -20.40 5.52
C PRO A 159 9.63 -20.24 5.96
N MET A 160 9.38 -19.55 7.07
CA MET A 160 8.01 -19.25 7.53
C MET A 160 7.29 -18.27 6.60
N TRP A 161 8.01 -17.49 5.77
CA TRP A 161 7.40 -16.61 4.78
C TRP A 161 6.48 -17.37 3.83
N ALA A 162 6.97 -18.50 3.31
CA ALA A 162 6.21 -19.35 2.42
C ALA A 162 5.31 -20.32 3.18
N TYR A 163 5.86 -21.05 4.16
CA TYR A 163 5.13 -22.05 4.94
C TYR A 163 3.80 -21.51 5.46
N ASN A 164 3.80 -20.36 6.14
CA ASN A 164 2.62 -19.80 6.79
C ASN A 164 1.53 -19.34 5.82
N LYS A 165 1.85 -19.18 4.52
CA LYS A 165 0.90 -18.74 3.49
C LYS A 165 0.17 -19.92 2.82
N ILE A 166 0.66 -21.15 3.00
CA ILE A 166 0.19 -22.35 2.29
C ILE A 166 0.02 -23.58 3.23
N ASN A 167 0.00 -23.38 4.54
CA ASN A 167 -0.14 -24.44 5.55
C ASN A 167 -1.56 -24.57 6.12
N ASP A 168 -2.53 -23.89 5.52
CA ASP A 168 -3.93 -23.78 5.97
C ASP A 168 -4.08 -23.20 7.38
N GLY A 169 -3.06 -22.47 7.86
CA GLY A 169 -3.01 -21.94 9.22
C GLY A 169 -2.76 -23.01 10.29
N GLU A 170 -2.32 -24.21 9.90
CA GLU A 170 -2.06 -25.35 10.78
C GLU A 170 -0.62 -25.87 10.64
N ASN A 171 -0.12 -26.57 11.66
CA ASN A 171 1.18 -27.23 11.60
C ASN A 171 1.04 -28.65 10.99
N LYS A 172 0.71 -28.72 9.70
CA LYS A 172 0.42 -29.99 8.98
C LYS A 172 1.34 -30.32 7.82
N GLY A 173 2.25 -29.41 7.48
CA GLY A 173 3.11 -29.55 6.33
C GLY A 173 2.84 -28.49 5.28
N SER A 174 3.64 -28.47 4.23
CA SER A 174 3.39 -27.66 3.04
C SER A 174 3.85 -28.36 1.77
N SER A 175 3.20 -28.00 0.66
CA SER A 175 3.48 -28.60 -0.65
C SER A 175 4.85 -28.19 -1.21
N LEU A 176 5.65 -29.14 -1.72
CA LEU A 176 6.92 -28.83 -2.40
C LEU A 176 6.72 -27.84 -3.55
N ILE A 177 5.85 -28.20 -4.51
CA ILE A 177 5.56 -27.35 -5.67
C ILE A 177 4.85 -26.07 -5.23
N GLY A 178 4.02 -26.13 -4.17
CA GLY A 178 3.35 -24.97 -3.61
C GLY A 178 4.31 -23.90 -3.11
N ASN A 179 5.40 -24.31 -2.44
CA ASN A 179 6.45 -23.38 -2.00
C ASN A 179 7.14 -22.71 -3.20
N LEU A 180 7.55 -23.48 -4.22
CA LEU A 180 8.19 -22.95 -5.43
C LEU A 180 7.27 -21.96 -6.17
N ASN A 181 6.00 -22.31 -6.33
CA ASN A 181 4.99 -21.47 -6.98
C ASN A 181 4.70 -20.19 -6.19
N LEU A 182 4.73 -20.25 -4.87
CA LEU A 182 4.51 -19.08 -4.05
C LEU A 182 5.67 -18.08 -4.19
N ILE A 183 6.92 -18.56 -4.12
CA ILE A 183 8.09 -17.67 -4.21
C ILE A 183 8.38 -17.19 -5.64
N SER A 184 7.87 -17.86 -6.68
CA SER A 184 7.93 -17.32 -8.04
C SER A 184 6.99 -16.11 -8.24
N LYS A 185 5.90 -16.05 -7.47
CA LYS A 185 4.90 -14.96 -7.51
C LYS A 185 5.20 -13.83 -6.52
N LEU A 186 5.57 -14.19 -5.29
CA LEU A 186 5.74 -13.25 -4.18
C LEU A 186 7.20 -12.91 -3.89
N GLY A 187 8.14 -13.76 -4.34
CA GLY A 187 9.50 -13.76 -3.83
C GLY A 187 9.56 -14.20 -2.36
N SER A 188 10.57 -13.73 -1.63
CA SER A 188 10.87 -14.20 -0.26
C SER A 188 11.38 -13.09 0.64
N ALA A 189 10.90 -13.06 1.89
CA ALA A 189 11.39 -12.14 2.91
C ALA A 189 12.62 -12.71 3.63
N THR A 190 13.62 -11.86 3.89
CA THR A 190 14.83 -12.21 4.65
C THR A 190 14.57 -12.24 6.16
N TYR A 191 15.51 -12.77 6.95
CA TYR A 191 15.45 -12.64 8.40
C TYR A 191 15.63 -11.20 8.90
N GLU A 192 16.14 -10.28 8.07
CA GLU A 192 16.24 -8.85 8.43
C GLU A 192 14.85 -8.20 8.53
N THR A 193 13.95 -8.53 7.59
CA THR A 193 12.61 -7.93 7.52
C THR A 193 11.54 -8.81 8.17
N MET A 194 11.74 -10.13 8.19
CA MET A 194 10.89 -11.08 8.89
C MET A 194 11.73 -11.91 9.86
N PRO A 195 11.88 -11.49 11.13
CA PRO A 195 12.68 -12.22 12.12
C PRO A 195 12.26 -13.68 12.29
N GLN A 196 13.20 -14.51 12.71
CA GLN A 196 12.95 -15.92 12.99
C GLN A 196 11.81 -16.08 14.00
N THR A 197 10.89 -17.00 13.71
CA THR A 197 9.69 -17.26 14.51
C THR A 197 9.31 -18.72 14.43
N ASP A 198 8.79 -19.26 15.54
CA ASP A 198 8.16 -20.58 15.60
C ASP A 198 6.63 -20.50 15.43
N ASN A 199 6.10 -19.31 15.14
CA ASN A 199 4.69 -19.11 14.91
C ASN A 199 4.34 -19.34 13.44
N TYR A 200 3.65 -20.45 13.19
CA TYR A 200 3.23 -20.90 11.86
C TYR A 200 2.03 -20.14 11.26
N THR A 201 1.67 -18.97 11.81
CA THR A 201 0.52 -18.16 11.34
C THR A 201 0.88 -16.72 11.00
N ILE A 202 2.14 -16.30 11.17
CA ILE A 202 2.59 -14.91 10.92
C ILE A 202 2.98 -14.73 9.43
N TRP A 203 2.43 -13.71 8.77
CA TRP A 203 2.68 -13.47 7.34
C TRP A 203 3.77 -12.44 7.02
N GLY A 204 4.45 -11.90 8.04
CA GLY A 204 5.39 -10.77 7.90
C GLY A 204 4.68 -9.42 8.06
N ASP A 205 5.48 -8.37 8.32
CA ASP A 205 5.02 -6.98 8.39
C ASP A 205 5.25 -6.24 7.06
N GLU A 206 5.04 -4.93 7.04
CA GLU A 206 5.22 -4.09 5.84
C GLU A 206 6.61 -4.18 5.23
N LYS A 207 7.67 -4.31 6.03
CA LYS A 207 9.03 -4.41 5.49
C LYS A 207 9.22 -5.71 4.75
N ALA A 208 8.71 -6.82 5.29
CA ALA A 208 8.78 -8.13 4.66
C ALA A 208 8.01 -8.16 3.32
N TRP A 209 6.80 -7.57 3.30
CA TRP A 209 5.99 -7.50 2.08
C TRP A 209 6.61 -6.62 1.01
N LEU A 210 7.24 -5.49 1.37
CA LEU A 210 7.90 -4.61 0.40
C LEU A 210 9.24 -5.16 -0.10
N GLU A 211 9.95 -5.95 0.70
CA GLU A 211 11.22 -6.59 0.31
C GLU A 211 11.01 -7.79 -0.61
N ALA A 212 10.06 -8.68 -0.28
CA ALA A 212 9.90 -9.97 -0.94
C ALA A 212 9.83 -9.92 -2.48
N PRO A 213 9.13 -8.96 -3.13
CA PRO A 213 9.12 -8.77 -4.58
C PRO A 213 10.49 -8.80 -5.26
N GLN A 214 11.55 -8.30 -4.61
CA GLN A 214 12.91 -8.27 -5.17
C GLN A 214 13.50 -9.67 -5.39
N TYR A 215 12.98 -10.68 -4.70
CA TYR A 215 13.57 -12.02 -4.63
C TYR A 215 12.70 -13.09 -5.29
N ARG A 216 11.88 -12.69 -6.28
CA ARG A 216 11.13 -13.62 -7.13
C ARG A 216 12.07 -14.53 -7.92
N ILE A 217 11.74 -15.81 -7.98
CA ILE A 217 12.41 -16.78 -8.84
C ILE A 217 11.75 -16.80 -10.23
N THR A 218 12.51 -17.11 -11.28
CA THR A 218 11.98 -17.26 -12.64
C THR A 218 11.12 -18.52 -12.81
N GLY A 219 11.42 -19.55 -12.01
CA GLY A 219 10.78 -20.85 -12.10
C GLY A 219 11.69 -21.96 -11.59
N TYR A 220 11.37 -23.19 -11.98
CA TYR A 220 12.09 -24.38 -11.58
C TYR A 220 12.07 -25.43 -12.69
N GLU A 221 13.05 -26.31 -12.65
CA GLU A 221 13.16 -27.49 -13.49
C GLU A 221 13.08 -28.74 -12.63
N ILE A 222 12.65 -29.84 -13.25
CA ILE A 222 12.60 -31.14 -12.60
C ILE A 222 13.42 -32.18 -13.36
N SER A 223 13.97 -33.16 -12.64
CA SER A 223 14.62 -34.33 -13.22
C SER A 223 14.44 -35.54 -12.29
N SER A 224 14.84 -36.70 -12.76
CA SER A 224 14.85 -37.91 -11.93
C SER A 224 16.08 -37.93 -11.02
N THR A 225 15.91 -38.35 -9.76
CA THR A 225 17.00 -38.65 -8.82
C THR A 225 17.93 -39.77 -9.32
N ASN A 226 17.46 -40.54 -10.32
CA ASN A 226 18.22 -41.59 -11.00
C ASN A 226 19.24 -41.00 -11.99
N ASN A 227 19.12 -39.70 -12.29
CA ASN A 227 19.97 -39.01 -13.24
C ASN A 227 21.14 -38.32 -12.55
N THR A 228 22.11 -39.13 -12.11
CA THR A 228 23.29 -38.65 -11.40
C THR A 228 24.06 -37.58 -12.19
N ASP A 229 24.13 -37.70 -13.52
CA ASP A 229 24.85 -36.73 -14.37
C ASP A 229 24.15 -35.37 -14.40
N VAL A 230 22.81 -35.34 -14.49
CA VAL A 230 22.04 -34.08 -14.42
C VAL A 230 22.20 -33.43 -13.05
N MET A 231 22.04 -34.21 -11.96
CA MET A 231 22.19 -33.68 -10.60
C MET A 231 23.60 -33.12 -10.37
N LYS A 232 24.66 -33.83 -10.78
CA LYS A 232 26.03 -33.31 -10.71
C LYS A 232 26.21 -32.06 -11.55
N SER A 233 25.62 -32.01 -12.75
CA SER A 233 25.70 -30.84 -13.63
C SER A 233 25.03 -29.61 -12.99
N TRP A 234 23.84 -29.77 -12.40
CA TRP A 234 23.14 -28.73 -11.63
C TRP A 234 23.95 -28.24 -10.43
N LEU A 235 24.53 -29.13 -9.65
CA LEU A 235 25.38 -28.75 -8.51
C LEU A 235 26.63 -27.98 -8.99
N ASN A 236 27.26 -28.38 -10.10
CA ASN A 236 28.41 -27.68 -10.68
C ASN A 236 28.06 -26.28 -11.22
N GLU A 237 26.79 -25.98 -11.49
CA GLU A 237 26.28 -24.63 -11.77
C GLU A 237 26.00 -23.81 -10.50
N GLY A 238 26.19 -24.43 -9.33
CA GLY A 238 25.81 -23.88 -8.04
C GLY A 238 24.29 -23.86 -7.84
N SER A 239 23.55 -24.84 -8.34
CA SER A 239 22.15 -25.02 -7.96
C SER A 239 22.07 -26.00 -6.80
N VAL A 240 21.41 -25.61 -5.71
CA VAL A 240 20.97 -26.56 -4.67
C VAL A 240 19.80 -27.36 -5.23
N ILE A 241 19.82 -28.67 -5.04
CA ILE A 241 18.77 -29.57 -5.54
C ILE A 241 17.87 -29.96 -4.39
N ILE A 242 16.56 -29.88 -4.59
CA ILE A 242 15.55 -30.27 -3.63
C ILE A 242 15.11 -31.70 -3.92
N ILE A 243 15.09 -32.54 -2.89
CA ILE A 243 14.60 -33.92 -2.95
C ILE A 243 13.54 -34.13 -1.86
N ALA A 244 12.75 -35.19 -1.99
CA ALA A 244 11.93 -35.71 -0.91
C ALA A 244 12.17 -37.21 -0.70
N MET A 245 12.18 -37.60 0.57
CA MET A 245 12.36 -38.99 0.97
C MET A 245 11.59 -39.28 2.27
N ARG A 246 11.60 -40.55 2.69
CA ARG A 246 11.06 -40.95 3.99
C ARG A 246 12.00 -40.47 5.09
N GLY A 247 11.56 -39.54 5.94
CA GLY A 247 12.38 -38.96 7.01
C GLY A 247 12.77 -39.93 8.12
N GLU A 248 12.14 -41.10 8.22
CA GLU A 248 12.53 -42.14 9.18
C GLU A 248 13.81 -42.88 8.75
N ASP A 249 14.07 -42.97 7.44
CA ASP A 249 15.21 -43.70 6.88
C ASP A 249 16.53 -43.01 7.23
N ILE A 250 16.53 -41.70 7.53
CA ILE A 250 17.73 -40.99 7.99
C ILE A 250 18.05 -41.24 9.48
N PHE A 251 17.41 -42.22 10.12
CA PHE A 251 17.80 -42.73 11.44
C PHE A 251 18.40 -44.14 11.39
N THR A 252 18.44 -44.77 10.20
CA THR A 252 18.99 -46.12 10.02
C THR A 252 20.47 -46.12 9.66
N PHE A 253 21.14 -44.96 9.64
CA PHE A 253 22.57 -44.84 9.35
C PHE A 253 23.40 -45.84 10.15
N ASP A 254 24.32 -46.51 9.46
CA ASP A 254 25.52 -47.02 10.10
C ASP A 254 26.39 -45.83 10.58
N ASN A 255 27.24 -46.02 11.59
CA ASN A 255 27.99 -44.96 12.30
C ASN A 255 28.81 -43.97 11.44
N ASN A 256 28.84 -44.12 10.12
CA ASN A 256 29.55 -43.29 9.15
C ASN A 256 28.72 -42.12 8.58
N SER A 257 27.43 -41.96 8.94
CA SER A 257 26.51 -40.96 8.35
C SER A 257 26.31 -41.12 6.83
N ILE A 258 26.40 -42.35 6.34
CA ILE A 258 26.18 -42.70 4.93
C ILE A 258 24.90 -43.54 4.88
N LEU A 259 23.93 -43.11 4.08
CA LEU A 259 22.71 -43.84 3.78
C LEU A 259 22.91 -44.62 2.49
N SER A 260 22.90 -45.95 2.59
CA SER A 260 22.95 -46.85 1.45
C SER A 260 21.54 -47.28 1.01
N ASP A 261 21.46 -47.99 -0.11
CA ASP A 261 20.22 -48.57 -0.61
C ASP A 261 19.64 -49.64 0.34
N PHE A 262 20.48 -50.25 1.19
CA PHE A 262 20.05 -51.26 2.16
C PHE A 262 19.34 -50.66 3.38
N ASP A 263 19.56 -49.37 3.63
CA ASP A 263 19.04 -48.64 4.79
C ASP A 263 17.62 -48.11 4.58
N GLN A 264 17.14 -48.10 3.34
CA GLN A 264 15.86 -47.49 2.95
C GLN A 264 14.66 -48.42 3.15
N SER A 265 13.61 -47.89 3.78
CA SER A 265 12.31 -48.56 3.87
C SER A 265 11.57 -48.59 2.54
N HIS A 266 11.87 -47.63 1.65
CA HIS A 266 11.12 -47.34 0.42
C HIS A 266 9.64 -46.99 0.68
N ASP A 267 9.33 -46.51 1.89
CA ASP A 267 8.02 -45.94 2.23
C ASP A 267 7.81 -44.57 1.58
N ALA A 268 6.56 -44.10 1.59
CA ALA A 268 6.18 -42.82 1.03
C ALA A 268 7.00 -41.66 1.64
N ALA A 269 7.48 -40.76 0.78
CA ALA A 269 8.25 -39.60 1.21
C ALA A 269 7.38 -38.61 1.99
N ASP A 270 7.95 -38.05 3.06
CA ASP A 270 7.29 -37.10 3.96
C ASP A 270 8.24 -35.99 4.45
N HIS A 271 9.51 -36.04 4.04
CA HIS A 271 10.55 -35.10 4.42
C HIS A 271 11.27 -34.55 3.19
N ALA A 272 11.58 -33.26 3.20
CA ALA A 272 12.24 -32.57 2.10
C ALA A 272 13.59 -31.99 2.55
N GLN A 273 14.61 -32.12 1.70
CA GLN A 273 16.00 -31.83 2.04
C GLN A 273 16.76 -31.23 0.86
N ALA A 274 17.93 -30.68 1.14
CA ALA A 274 18.77 -30.00 0.14
C ALA A 274 20.00 -30.85 -0.19
N VAL A 275 20.15 -31.28 -1.44
CA VAL A 275 21.41 -31.83 -1.95
C VAL A 275 22.34 -30.67 -2.29
N ILE A 276 23.53 -30.70 -1.71
CA ILE A 276 24.47 -29.57 -1.70
C ILE A 276 25.86 -29.96 -2.21
N GLY A 277 26.04 -31.16 -2.72
CA GLY A 277 27.35 -31.63 -3.13
C GLY A 277 27.36 -33.10 -3.46
N TYR A 278 28.54 -33.58 -3.82
CA TYR A 278 28.79 -34.99 -4.11
C TYR A 278 30.26 -35.34 -3.87
N ASP A 279 30.53 -36.62 -3.62
CA ASP A 279 31.87 -37.19 -3.49
C ASP A 279 31.91 -38.58 -4.13
N ASP A 280 32.63 -38.71 -5.26
CA ASP A 280 32.77 -39.96 -6.00
C ASP A 280 33.64 -41.00 -5.29
N SER A 281 34.36 -40.62 -4.24
CA SER A 281 35.26 -41.50 -3.51
C SER A 281 34.59 -42.25 -2.37
N ILE A 282 33.40 -41.84 -1.93
CA ILE A 282 32.63 -42.51 -0.88
C ILE A 282 32.21 -43.89 -1.38
N SER A 283 32.32 -44.91 -0.53
CA SER A 283 31.89 -46.27 -0.88
C SER A 283 31.28 -46.94 0.34
N GLU A 284 30.07 -47.45 0.18
CA GLU A 284 29.29 -48.15 1.21
C GLU A 284 28.47 -49.25 0.51
N ASP A 285 28.36 -50.43 1.11
CA ASP A 285 27.55 -51.55 0.60
C ASP A 285 27.69 -51.92 -0.89
N ASN A 286 28.91 -51.86 -1.44
CA ASN A 286 29.25 -52.10 -2.86
C ASN A 286 28.73 -51.06 -3.85
N ASP A 287 28.32 -49.88 -3.36
CA ASP A 287 28.12 -48.70 -4.17
C ASP A 287 29.33 -47.76 -4.10
N THR A 288 29.52 -46.92 -5.12
CA THR A 288 30.61 -45.95 -5.18
C THR A 288 30.09 -44.61 -5.65
N GLY A 289 30.39 -43.60 -4.84
CA GLY A 289 29.92 -42.24 -4.97
C GLY A 289 28.67 -41.97 -4.16
N ALA A 290 28.59 -40.76 -3.61
CA ALA A 290 27.46 -40.32 -2.80
C ALA A 290 27.19 -38.83 -2.98
N PHE A 291 25.94 -38.44 -2.86
CA PHE A 291 25.52 -37.05 -2.74
C PHE A 291 25.61 -36.62 -1.28
N LYS A 292 26.03 -35.37 -1.03
CA LYS A 292 25.97 -34.73 0.28
C LYS A 292 24.62 -34.02 0.43
N VAL A 293 23.90 -34.33 1.50
CA VAL A 293 22.55 -33.79 1.76
C VAL A 293 22.54 -33.04 3.07
N MET A 294 22.10 -31.78 3.02
CA MET A 294 21.89 -30.91 4.17
C MET A 294 20.45 -31.07 4.69
N ASN A 295 20.32 -31.32 5.99
CA ASN A 295 19.03 -31.43 6.67
C ASN A 295 18.65 -30.09 7.36
N SER A 296 17.44 -30.01 7.92
CA SER A 296 16.91 -28.83 8.61
C SER A 296 16.59 -29.08 10.09
N TRP A 297 17.40 -29.90 10.76
CA TRP A 297 17.25 -30.27 12.18
C TRP A 297 18.42 -29.80 13.06
N GLY A 298 19.14 -28.77 12.61
CA GLY A 298 20.28 -28.20 13.31
C GLY A 298 21.59 -28.98 13.12
N ALA A 299 22.72 -28.30 13.35
CA ALA A 299 24.06 -28.85 13.10
C ALA A 299 24.36 -30.13 13.92
N ASN A 300 23.85 -30.20 15.15
CA ASN A 300 24.14 -31.30 16.07
C ASN A 300 23.32 -32.57 15.81
N TRP A 301 22.36 -32.55 14.88
CA TRP A 301 21.57 -33.74 14.56
C TRP A 301 22.42 -34.82 13.88
N SER A 302 23.29 -34.44 12.93
CA SER A 302 24.09 -35.43 12.21
C SER A 302 25.26 -35.94 13.06
N PRO A 303 25.71 -37.20 12.89
CA PRO A 303 26.88 -37.72 13.61
C PRO A 303 28.17 -36.93 13.32
N ASN A 304 28.25 -36.25 12.18
CA ASN A 304 29.37 -35.39 11.79
C ASN A 304 29.32 -33.98 12.42
N GLY A 305 28.21 -33.59 13.05
CA GLY A 305 28.04 -32.29 13.70
C GLY A 305 27.94 -31.11 12.73
N ASP A 306 27.58 -31.36 11.48
CA ASP A 306 27.44 -30.36 10.41
C ASP A 306 26.04 -30.34 9.79
N GLY A 307 25.06 -31.02 10.40
CA GLY A 307 23.68 -31.12 9.93
C GLY A 307 23.49 -31.90 8.62
N SER A 308 24.57 -32.48 8.08
CA SER A 308 24.55 -33.18 6.80
C SER A 308 24.84 -34.68 6.93
N TYR A 309 24.50 -35.42 5.90
CA TYR A 309 24.83 -36.83 5.72
C TYR A 309 25.11 -37.09 4.24
N TYR A 310 25.61 -38.28 3.94
CA TYR A 310 25.80 -38.74 2.57
C TYR A 310 24.75 -39.78 2.21
N ILE A 311 24.29 -39.78 0.96
CA ILE A 311 23.43 -40.82 0.39
C ILE A 311 24.10 -41.35 -0.87
N THR A 312 24.27 -42.67 -0.97
CA THR A 312 24.97 -43.24 -2.13
C THR A 312 24.18 -42.99 -3.42
N TYR A 313 24.85 -42.96 -4.58
CA TYR A 313 24.15 -42.70 -5.86
C TYR A 313 23.05 -43.71 -6.16
N LYS A 314 23.26 -44.99 -5.83
CA LYS A 314 22.25 -46.02 -5.96
C LYS A 314 21.07 -45.80 -5.01
N ALA A 315 21.35 -45.40 -3.77
CA ALA A 315 20.31 -45.07 -2.79
C ALA A 315 19.45 -43.89 -3.26
N MET A 316 20.08 -42.83 -3.77
CA MET A 316 19.38 -41.68 -4.37
C MET A 316 18.51 -42.09 -5.57
N ALA A 317 19.01 -42.98 -6.43
CA ALA A 317 18.28 -43.50 -7.59
C ALA A 317 17.14 -44.47 -7.24
N ASN A 318 17.02 -44.89 -5.98
CA ASN A 318 16.00 -45.85 -5.54
C ASN A 318 15.02 -45.26 -4.51
N LEU A 319 15.08 -43.93 -4.27
CA LEU A 319 14.08 -43.25 -3.44
C LEU A 319 12.67 -43.58 -3.91
N ASN A 320 11.72 -43.71 -2.97
CA ASN A 320 10.31 -43.93 -3.30
C ASN A 320 9.73 -42.82 -4.19
N TYR A 321 10.15 -41.57 -3.91
CA TYR A 321 9.84 -40.42 -4.75
C TYR A 321 11.10 -40.01 -5.52
N THR A 322 11.10 -40.29 -6.82
CA THR A 322 12.29 -40.14 -7.67
C THR A 322 12.40 -38.79 -8.37
N THR A 323 11.60 -37.79 -8.00
CA THR A 323 11.66 -36.45 -8.60
C THR A 323 12.51 -35.52 -7.75
N CYS A 324 13.43 -34.80 -8.41
CA CYS A 324 14.22 -33.74 -7.81
C CYS A 324 14.01 -32.42 -8.57
N TYR A 325 14.24 -31.30 -7.87
CA TYR A 325 13.95 -29.96 -8.37
C TYR A 325 15.17 -29.05 -8.25
N ARG A 326 15.33 -28.13 -9.19
CA ARG A 326 16.20 -26.96 -9.03
C ARG A 326 15.46 -25.67 -9.35
N ILE A 327 15.80 -24.59 -8.65
CA ILE A 327 15.40 -23.23 -9.05
C ILE A 327 16.25 -22.82 -10.26
N THR A 328 15.63 -22.29 -11.31
CA THR A 328 16.32 -21.95 -12.57
C THR A 328 17.04 -20.60 -12.53
N GLY A 329 16.54 -19.66 -11.73
CA GLY A 329 17.08 -18.32 -11.65
C GLY A 329 16.20 -17.36 -10.85
N ALA A 330 16.61 -16.10 -10.82
CA ALA A 330 15.87 -14.99 -10.23
C ALA A 330 15.35 -14.07 -11.33
N VAL A 331 14.16 -13.47 -11.12
CA VAL A 331 13.61 -12.46 -12.05
C VAL A 331 14.55 -11.27 -12.13
N TYR A 332 15.07 -10.86 -10.98
CA TYR A 332 16.08 -9.83 -10.81
C TYR A 332 17.42 -10.51 -10.54
N ASN A 333 18.25 -10.65 -11.58
CA ASN A 333 19.42 -11.52 -11.58
C ASN A 333 20.77 -10.79 -11.56
N ASP A 334 20.74 -9.47 -11.37
CA ASP A 334 21.91 -8.66 -11.07
C ASP A 334 21.59 -7.62 -9.97
N SER A 335 22.61 -6.98 -9.42
CA SER A 335 22.46 -6.04 -8.30
C SER A 335 21.70 -4.76 -8.62
N ASP A 336 21.57 -4.42 -9.90
CA ASP A 336 20.93 -3.19 -10.37
C ASP A 336 19.48 -3.46 -10.81
N SER A 337 19.13 -4.71 -11.09
CA SER A 337 17.78 -5.15 -11.43
C SER A 337 16.88 -5.18 -10.18
N HIS A 338 15.68 -4.60 -10.31
CA HIS A 338 14.69 -4.53 -9.25
C HIS A 338 13.28 -4.43 -9.85
N PRO A 339 12.21 -4.74 -9.09
CA PRO A 339 10.84 -4.47 -9.53
C PRO A 339 10.68 -3.03 -9.99
N GLU A 340 9.83 -2.76 -10.99
CA GLU A 340 9.54 -1.39 -11.44
C GLU A 340 8.14 -0.94 -11.01
N LEU A 341 7.21 -1.90 -10.89
CA LEU A 341 5.80 -1.65 -10.59
C LEU A 341 5.31 -2.63 -9.52
N VAL A 342 5.03 -2.13 -8.31
CA VAL A 342 4.58 -2.94 -7.18
C VAL A 342 3.18 -2.51 -6.76
N GLY A 343 2.20 -3.41 -6.82
CA GLY A 343 0.85 -3.18 -6.30
C GLY A 343 0.83 -3.34 -4.78
N VAL A 344 0.13 -2.45 -4.06
CA VAL A 344 0.06 -2.43 -2.60
C VAL A 344 -1.38 -2.30 -2.12
N VAL A 345 -1.72 -3.11 -1.11
CA VAL A 345 -3.01 -3.07 -0.40
C VAL A 345 -2.74 -3.01 1.09
N LYS A 346 -3.23 -1.99 1.77
CA LYS A 346 -3.27 -1.92 3.23
C LYS A 346 -4.68 -2.16 3.74
N PHE A 347 -4.79 -2.90 4.83
CA PHE A 347 -6.05 -3.20 5.46
C PHE A 347 -6.27 -2.31 6.67
N ASP A 348 -7.52 -1.94 6.91
CA ASP A 348 -7.92 -1.28 8.15
C ASP A 348 -7.60 -2.18 9.36
N SER A 349 -6.87 -1.64 10.33
CA SER A 349 -6.33 -2.39 11.46
C SER A 349 -7.39 -3.07 12.32
N GLU A 350 -8.60 -2.51 12.37
CA GLU A 350 -9.71 -3.00 13.19
C GLU A 350 -10.62 -3.97 12.41
N ASN A 351 -10.52 -4.01 11.08
CA ASN A 351 -11.43 -4.74 10.20
C ASN A 351 -10.67 -5.66 9.23
N LYS A 352 -9.74 -6.47 9.75
CA LYS A 352 -8.99 -7.47 8.97
C LYS A 352 -9.74 -8.80 8.91
N GLY A 353 -10.03 -9.26 7.70
CA GLY A 353 -10.62 -10.55 7.40
C GLY A 353 -9.62 -11.69 7.54
N THR A 354 -9.88 -12.80 6.83
CA THR A 354 -9.11 -14.05 6.99
C THR A 354 -8.17 -14.34 5.83
N LYS A 355 -7.07 -15.06 6.12
CA LYS A 355 -6.00 -15.45 5.18
C LYS A 355 -6.36 -16.59 4.23
N ASP A 356 -7.55 -17.14 4.33
CA ASP A 356 -8.12 -18.18 3.47
C ASP A 356 -8.73 -17.59 2.17
N GLN A 357 -8.61 -16.28 1.97
CA GLN A 357 -9.08 -15.60 0.76
C GLN A 357 -8.20 -15.96 -0.45
N ASN A 358 -8.85 -16.21 -1.58
CA ASN A 358 -8.21 -16.13 -2.89
C ASN A 358 -7.87 -14.68 -3.18
N MET A 359 -6.65 -14.44 -3.68
CA MET A 359 -6.11 -13.10 -3.89
C MET A 359 -5.49 -12.99 -5.28
N THR A 360 -5.99 -12.04 -6.06
CA THR A 360 -5.49 -11.76 -7.41
C THR A 360 -5.19 -10.28 -7.55
N PHE A 361 -4.05 -9.93 -8.11
CA PHE A 361 -3.61 -8.54 -8.30
C PHE A 361 -3.18 -8.34 -9.73
N GLY A 362 -3.55 -7.25 -10.38
CA GLY A 362 -3.21 -7.09 -11.79
C GLY A 362 -3.39 -5.70 -12.36
N ILE A 363 -2.98 -5.58 -13.61
CA ILE A 363 -3.06 -4.35 -14.40
C ILE A 363 -4.22 -4.45 -15.38
N GLY A 364 -4.97 -3.37 -15.48
CA GLY A 364 -6.16 -3.27 -16.33
C GLY A 364 -7.44 -3.00 -15.56
N ASN A 365 -8.54 -2.90 -16.28
CA ASN A 365 -9.87 -2.61 -15.76
C ASN A 365 -10.87 -3.73 -16.08
N GLU A 366 -12.12 -3.60 -15.60
CA GLU A 366 -13.18 -4.60 -15.80
C GLU A 366 -13.39 -5.03 -17.26
N SER A 367 -13.16 -4.12 -18.21
CA SER A 367 -13.37 -4.40 -19.63
C SER A 367 -12.12 -4.93 -20.33
N ASN A 368 -10.93 -4.69 -19.76
CA ASN A 368 -9.65 -5.07 -20.36
C ASN A 368 -8.61 -5.31 -19.27
N ILE A 369 -8.45 -6.58 -18.89
CA ILE A 369 -7.40 -7.03 -17.97
C ILE A 369 -6.14 -7.32 -18.81
N SER A 370 -5.07 -6.56 -18.59
CA SER A 370 -3.78 -6.76 -19.26
C SER A 370 -3.08 -8.01 -18.76
N GLY A 371 -3.15 -8.23 -17.44
CA GLY A 371 -2.71 -9.46 -16.80
C GLY A 371 -2.65 -9.32 -15.28
N TYR A 372 -2.32 -10.42 -14.60
CA TYR A 372 -2.46 -10.53 -13.16
C TYR A 372 -1.60 -11.64 -12.54
N VAL A 373 -1.33 -11.49 -11.25
CA VAL A 373 -0.81 -12.50 -10.35
C VAL A 373 -1.95 -13.04 -9.49
N ASP A 374 -2.28 -14.31 -9.65
CA ASP A 374 -3.07 -15.07 -8.67
C ASP A 374 -2.10 -15.78 -7.71
N ILE A 375 -2.11 -15.37 -6.44
CA ILE A 375 -1.17 -15.88 -5.42
C ILE A 375 -1.28 -17.41 -5.30
N TYR A 376 -2.49 -17.97 -5.40
CA TYR A 376 -2.77 -19.38 -5.10
C TYR A 376 -2.97 -20.28 -6.32
N GLU A 377 -2.89 -19.73 -7.53
CA GLU A 377 -2.94 -20.52 -8.77
C GLU A 377 -1.91 -21.68 -8.75
N GLY A 378 -2.39 -22.93 -8.83
CA GLY A 378 -1.54 -24.13 -8.79
C GLY A 378 -0.92 -24.44 -7.42
N ILE A 379 -1.48 -23.90 -6.34
CA ILE A 379 -1.06 -24.17 -4.97
C ILE A 379 -2.24 -24.82 -4.24
N THR A 380 -1.99 -25.92 -3.54
CA THR A 380 -2.94 -26.44 -2.53
C THR A 380 -2.62 -25.83 -1.19
N GLY A 381 -3.66 -25.35 -0.52
CA GLY A 381 -3.58 -24.73 0.79
C GLY A 381 -3.50 -23.21 0.74
N ASN A 382 -3.85 -22.57 1.86
CA ASN A 382 -3.81 -21.13 2.04
C ASN A 382 -3.28 -20.76 3.44
N GLY A 383 -3.50 -19.55 3.95
CA GLY A 383 -3.03 -19.16 5.29
C GLY A 383 -4.02 -19.45 6.43
N GLY A 384 -5.13 -20.13 6.14
CA GLY A 384 -6.19 -20.47 7.08
C GLY A 384 -7.01 -19.28 7.56
N ASN A 385 -7.81 -19.51 8.60
CA ASN A 385 -8.78 -18.53 9.12
C ASN A 385 -8.16 -17.49 10.07
N GLY A 386 -6.83 -17.34 10.07
CA GLY A 386 -6.13 -16.29 10.81
C GLY A 386 -6.35 -14.92 10.19
N SER A 387 -6.18 -13.85 10.97
CA SER A 387 -6.36 -12.48 10.49
C SER A 387 -5.32 -12.10 9.42
N MET A 388 -5.74 -11.38 8.38
CA MET A 388 -4.87 -10.81 7.32
C MET A 388 -3.69 -9.98 7.90
N PRO A 389 -2.57 -9.85 7.16
CA PRO A 389 -1.51 -8.90 7.52
C PRO A 389 -2.04 -7.46 7.39
N ASP A 390 -1.26 -6.49 7.85
CA ASP A 390 -1.62 -5.07 7.69
C ASP A 390 -1.47 -4.60 6.24
N VAL A 391 -0.57 -5.22 5.49
CA VAL A 391 -0.29 -4.89 4.09
C VAL A 391 0.04 -6.13 3.28
N ILE A 392 -0.26 -6.06 1.98
CA ILE A 392 0.19 -6.98 0.95
C ILE A 392 0.84 -6.14 -0.15
N ALA A 393 2.00 -6.56 -0.63
CA ALA A 393 2.67 -5.96 -1.78
C ALA A 393 3.05 -7.03 -2.80
N ILE A 394 2.83 -6.75 -4.08
CA ILE A 394 2.95 -7.71 -5.18
C ILE A 394 3.67 -7.07 -6.35
N ASP A 395 4.64 -7.79 -6.90
CA ASP A 395 5.32 -7.40 -8.13
C ASP A 395 4.41 -7.56 -9.35
N LEU A 396 4.17 -6.45 -10.06
CA LEU A 396 3.38 -6.36 -11.29
C LEU A 396 4.22 -5.86 -12.46
N THR A 397 5.55 -5.88 -12.32
CA THR A 397 6.51 -5.38 -13.32
C THR A 397 6.36 -6.06 -14.68
N ASP A 398 5.92 -7.32 -14.69
CA ASP A 398 5.61 -8.09 -15.91
C ASP A 398 4.61 -7.37 -16.84
N TRP A 399 3.78 -6.46 -16.30
CA TRP A 399 2.81 -5.65 -17.06
C TRP A 399 3.08 -4.13 -17.00
N ASN A 400 4.32 -3.72 -16.67
CA ASN A 400 4.67 -2.30 -16.61
C ASN A 400 4.52 -1.60 -17.97
N SER A 401 4.83 -2.29 -19.06
CA SER A 401 4.70 -1.74 -20.41
C SER A 401 3.24 -1.40 -20.75
N GLU A 402 2.32 -2.31 -20.45
CA GLU A 402 0.88 -2.12 -20.64
C GLU A 402 0.34 -1.02 -19.74
N PHE A 403 0.81 -0.95 -18.49
CA PHE A 403 0.46 0.13 -17.57
C PHE A 403 0.91 1.50 -18.10
N GLU A 404 2.17 1.65 -18.50
CA GLU A 404 2.72 2.90 -19.02
C GLU A 404 2.13 3.28 -20.38
N GLU A 405 1.84 2.32 -21.26
CA GLU A 405 1.17 2.59 -22.53
C GLU A 405 -0.25 3.14 -22.29
N SER A 406 -1.01 2.51 -21.40
CA SER A 406 -2.34 3.00 -21.00
C SER A 406 -2.24 4.44 -20.48
N LEU A 407 -1.30 4.67 -19.57
CA LEU A 407 -1.08 5.95 -18.92
C LEU A 407 -0.66 7.05 -19.91
N ASN A 408 0.17 6.73 -20.90
CA ASN A 408 0.64 7.69 -21.90
C ASN A 408 -0.40 7.99 -22.98
N ASN A 409 -1.22 7.01 -23.36
CA ASN A 409 -2.23 7.17 -24.41
C ASN A 409 -3.51 7.82 -23.90
N SER A 410 -3.95 7.47 -22.70
CA SER A 410 -5.24 7.91 -22.14
C SER A 410 -5.11 8.87 -20.96
N GLY A 411 -3.90 9.09 -20.45
CA GLY A 411 -3.68 9.78 -19.17
C GLY A 411 -4.05 8.93 -17.96
N LYS A 412 -4.46 7.67 -18.17
CA LYS A 412 -5.07 6.77 -17.19
C LYS A 412 -4.37 5.41 -17.15
N GLY A 413 -3.96 4.96 -15.97
CA GLY A 413 -3.43 3.62 -15.69
C GLY A 413 -4.35 2.90 -14.70
N TYR A 414 -4.53 1.59 -14.82
CA TYR A 414 -5.46 0.83 -13.98
C TYR A 414 -4.76 -0.31 -13.26
N TYR A 415 -5.02 -0.43 -11.97
CA TYR A 415 -4.57 -1.52 -11.11
C TYR A 415 -5.79 -2.09 -10.38
N PHE A 416 -5.82 -3.40 -10.14
CA PHE A 416 -6.91 -4.03 -9.42
C PHE A 416 -6.42 -5.10 -8.44
N ALA A 417 -7.25 -5.32 -7.42
CA ALA A 417 -7.14 -6.44 -6.50
C ALA A 417 -8.49 -7.12 -6.37
N ASN A 418 -8.52 -8.44 -6.51
CA ASN A 418 -9.66 -9.27 -6.22
C ASN A 418 -9.39 -10.08 -4.94
N PHE A 419 -10.36 -10.02 -4.03
CA PHE A 419 -10.39 -10.88 -2.85
C PHE A 419 -11.69 -11.69 -2.88
N SER A 420 -11.59 -13.01 -2.83
CA SER A 420 -12.75 -13.89 -2.88
C SER A 420 -12.63 -15.10 -1.96
N ASN A 421 -13.75 -15.75 -1.66
CA ASN A 421 -13.85 -17.01 -0.93
C ASN A 421 -13.33 -17.03 0.52
N GLY A 422 -13.02 -15.89 1.14
CA GLY A 422 -12.62 -15.85 2.54
C GLY A 422 -13.76 -16.10 3.51
N THR A 423 -13.45 -16.68 4.67
CA THR A 423 -14.37 -16.84 5.80
C THR A 423 -14.89 -15.50 6.30
N ASN A 424 -14.01 -14.50 6.52
CA ASN A 424 -14.39 -13.14 6.89
C ASN A 424 -13.85 -12.13 5.88
N SER A 425 -14.59 -11.03 5.68
CA SER A 425 -14.18 -9.91 4.83
C SER A 425 -13.18 -9.02 5.55
N SER A 426 -12.20 -8.50 4.80
CA SER A 426 -11.37 -7.38 5.28
C SER A 426 -11.96 -6.05 4.82
N ILE A 427 -11.47 -4.94 5.36
CA ILE A 427 -11.65 -3.60 4.80
C ILE A 427 -10.28 -3.11 4.32
N ILE A 428 -10.22 -2.66 3.06
CA ILE A 428 -9.03 -2.03 2.48
C ILE A 428 -9.05 -0.55 2.86
N SER A 429 -7.99 -0.07 3.52
CA SER A 429 -7.81 1.32 3.93
C SER A 429 -6.94 2.13 2.95
N GLU A 430 -5.95 1.48 2.32
CA GLU A 430 -5.12 2.09 1.29
C GLU A 430 -4.90 1.10 0.15
N PHE A 431 -4.87 1.59 -1.08
CA PHE A 431 -4.77 0.75 -2.26
C PHE A 431 -4.15 1.54 -3.40
N GLY A 432 -3.04 1.05 -3.93
CA GLY A 432 -2.26 1.78 -4.92
C GLY A 432 -1.11 0.99 -5.50
N ILE A 433 -0.23 1.70 -6.21
CA ILE A 433 0.97 1.15 -6.83
C ILE A 433 2.18 1.97 -6.39
N ILE A 434 3.35 1.34 -6.33
CA ILE A 434 4.64 1.99 -6.11
C ILE A 434 5.44 1.81 -7.40
N LYS A 435 5.95 2.93 -7.93
CA LYS A 435 6.96 2.91 -9.00
C LYS A 435 8.35 2.94 -8.37
N TYR A 436 9.15 1.93 -8.66
CA TYR A 436 10.35 1.64 -7.87
C TYR A 436 11.53 2.60 -8.12
N SER A 437 11.55 3.31 -9.24
CA SER A 437 12.49 4.43 -9.48
C SER A 437 12.48 5.48 -8.37
N SER A 438 11.43 5.47 -7.55
CA SER A 438 11.18 6.37 -6.45
C SER A 438 11.49 5.72 -5.07
N TYR A 439 11.84 4.43 -4.96
CA TYR A 439 11.99 3.75 -3.67
C TYR A 439 13.21 4.24 -2.83
N PRO A 440 13.08 4.47 -1.50
CA PRO A 440 11.89 4.29 -0.65
C PRO A 440 10.97 5.53 -0.58
N ASP A 441 11.25 6.57 -1.36
CA ASP A 441 10.42 7.77 -1.50
C ASP A 441 9.16 7.42 -2.31
N ILE A 442 8.18 6.83 -1.62
CA ILE A 442 6.87 6.45 -2.15
C ILE A 442 6.25 7.65 -2.91
N GLU A 443 6.30 7.62 -4.24
CA GLU A 443 5.46 8.48 -5.07
C GLU A 443 4.05 7.87 -5.11
N GLU A 444 3.20 8.36 -4.21
CA GLU A 444 1.74 8.19 -4.12
C GLU A 444 1.18 6.79 -3.82
N ILE A 445 1.09 6.46 -2.52
CA ILE A 445 0.01 5.60 -2.01
C ILE A 445 -1.16 6.54 -1.65
N ASN A 446 -2.13 6.68 -2.56
CA ASN A 446 -3.34 7.44 -2.27
C ASN A 446 -4.34 6.58 -1.47
N SER A 447 -4.76 7.09 -0.31
CA SER A 447 -5.71 6.45 0.60
C SER A 447 -7.09 6.36 -0.01
N ILE A 448 -7.66 5.15 -0.19
CA ILE A 448 -9.03 4.99 -0.68
C ILE A 448 -10.00 5.02 0.50
N ASN A 449 -11.17 5.64 0.30
CA ASN A 449 -12.31 5.45 1.19
C ASN A 449 -12.61 3.95 1.37
N SER A 450 -12.64 3.50 2.62
CA SER A 450 -12.75 2.10 3.06
C SER A 450 -13.68 1.21 2.21
N PHE A 451 -13.15 0.13 1.62
CA PHE A 451 -13.94 -0.89 0.90
C PHE A 451 -13.89 -2.24 1.62
N GLY A 452 -15.05 -2.84 1.89
CA GLY A 452 -15.11 -4.24 2.33
C GLY A 452 -14.73 -5.18 1.19
N CYS A 453 -13.71 -6.02 1.37
CA CYS A 453 -13.22 -6.98 0.39
C CYS A 453 -13.52 -8.43 0.82
N ASN A 454 -14.61 -8.98 0.28
CA ASN A 454 -14.86 -10.41 0.10
C ASN A 454 -15.87 -10.55 -1.06
N LYS A 455 -15.49 -11.29 -2.10
CA LYS A 455 -16.24 -11.40 -3.39
C LYS A 455 -16.31 -10.06 -4.13
N SER A 456 -15.24 -9.27 -4.04
CA SER A 456 -15.18 -7.97 -4.69
C SER A 456 -13.83 -7.80 -5.40
N THR A 457 -13.88 -7.25 -6.60
CA THR A 457 -12.72 -6.69 -7.26
C THR A 457 -12.74 -5.19 -6.99
N VAL A 458 -11.66 -4.68 -6.42
CA VAL A 458 -11.44 -3.24 -6.28
C VAL A 458 -10.52 -2.82 -7.41
N PHE A 459 -10.95 -1.81 -8.15
CA PHE A 459 -10.15 -1.17 -9.19
C PHE A 459 -9.69 0.20 -8.67
N LYS A 460 -8.45 0.53 -8.99
CA LYS A 460 -7.87 1.85 -8.77
C LYS A 460 -7.46 2.40 -10.12
N LEU A 461 -7.94 3.60 -10.41
CA LEU A 461 -7.42 4.42 -11.48
C LEU A 461 -6.25 5.25 -10.97
N PHE A 462 -5.22 5.35 -11.78
CA PHE A 462 -4.13 6.31 -11.68
C PHE A 462 -4.30 7.32 -12.82
N SER A 463 -4.49 8.59 -12.52
CA SER A 463 -4.67 9.68 -13.49
C SER A 463 -3.52 10.67 -13.42
N LYS A 464 -2.96 11.04 -14.59
CA LYS A 464 -1.98 12.15 -14.71
C LYS A 464 -2.64 13.53 -14.78
N SER A 465 -3.96 13.59 -14.97
CA SER A 465 -4.69 14.82 -15.25
C SER A 465 -5.71 15.08 -14.15
N ALA A 466 -5.81 16.34 -13.73
CA ALA A 466 -6.89 16.77 -12.86
C ALA A 466 -8.27 16.59 -13.51
N PRO A 467 -9.32 16.34 -12.70
CA PRO A 467 -10.67 16.18 -13.20
C PRO A 467 -11.13 17.42 -13.97
N SER A 468 -12.06 17.23 -14.91
CA SER A 468 -12.56 18.33 -15.75
C SER A 468 -14.05 18.58 -15.55
N VAL A 469 -14.43 19.85 -15.40
CA VAL A 469 -15.85 20.22 -15.33
C VAL A 469 -16.44 20.24 -16.75
N LEU A 470 -17.50 19.47 -16.98
CA LEU A 470 -18.28 19.55 -18.22
C LEU A 470 -19.13 20.81 -18.25
N ASN A 471 -19.84 21.03 -17.15
CA ASN A 471 -20.65 22.21 -16.90
C ASN A 471 -21.01 22.28 -15.41
N SER A 472 -21.28 23.50 -14.96
CA SER A 472 -21.82 23.78 -13.65
C SER A 472 -23.01 24.73 -13.77
N TYR A 473 -23.97 24.56 -12.87
CA TYR A 473 -25.21 25.31 -12.82
C TYR A 473 -25.46 25.79 -11.40
N ILE A 474 -25.86 27.06 -11.30
CA ILE A 474 -26.33 27.64 -10.05
C ILE A 474 -27.74 28.19 -10.30
N HIS A 475 -28.70 27.66 -9.55
CA HIS A 475 -30.07 28.16 -9.55
C HIS A 475 -30.34 28.92 -8.25
N VAL A 476 -30.54 30.22 -8.37
CA VAL A 476 -30.96 31.06 -7.24
C VAL A 476 -32.50 31.01 -7.16
N GLY A 477 -33.00 30.14 -6.28
CA GLY A 477 -34.43 30.01 -5.98
C GLY A 477 -34.93 31.07 -4.98
N GLU A 478 -36.18 30.94 -4.54
CA GLU A 478 -36.75 31.89 -3.56
C GLU A 478 -36.11 31.75 -2.16
N ASN A 479 -35.87 30.50 -1.73
CA ASN A 479 -35.35 30.21 -0.38
C ASN A 479 -33.95 29.57 -0.40
N ASN A 480 -33.54 28.98 -1.52
CA ASN A 480 -32.32 28.19 -1.63
C ASN A 480 -31.48 28.62 -2.82
N ILE A 481 -30.20 28.29 -2.77
CA ILE A 481 -29.25 28.32 -3.87
C ILE A 481 -28.90 26.87 -4.15
N ASP A 482 -29.37 26.37 -5.29
CA ASP A 482 -29.14 25.00 -5.70
C ASP A 482 -27.97 24.98 -6.70
N ILE A 483 -27.01 24.12 -6.43
CA ILE A 483 -25.79 23.94 -7.22
C ILE A 483 -25.82 22.55 -7.83
N LEU A 484 -25.42 22.46 -9.09
CA LEU A 484 -25.19 21.21 -9.81
C LEU A 484 -23.90 21.31 -10.60
N ILE A 485 -23.02 20.32 -10.48
CA ILE A 485 -21.77 20.21 -11.24
C ILE A 485 -21.78 18.87 -11.94
N ASN A 486 -21.50 18.87 -13.24
CA ASN A 486 -21.26 17.65 -14.01
C ASN A 486 -19.78 17.58 -14.38
N VAL A 487 -19.18 16.41 -14.18
CA VAL A 487 -17.74 16.17 -14.31
C VAL A 487 -17.51 15.13 -15.40
N ASP A 488 -16.50 15.34 -16.25
CA ASP A 488 -15.98 14.33 -17.19
C ASP A 488 -14.71 13.73 -16.60
N ASP A 489 -14.90 12.87 -15.61
CA ASP A 489 -13.85 12.04 -15.04
C ASP A 489 -14.45 10.74 -14.49
N ASP A 490 -13.74 9.63 -14.72
CA ASP A 490 -14.17 8.30 -14.28
C ASP A 490 -13.67 7.97 -12.85
N ASP A 491 -12.75 8.76 -12.27
CA ASP A 491 -12.18 8.59 -10.93
C ASP A 491 -12.36 9.81 -10.02
N ILE A 492 -13.38 10.64 -10.28
CA ILE A 492 -13.72 11.72 -9.36
C ILE A 492 -14.17 11.15 -8.01
N TRP A 493 -13.57 11.65 -6.93
CA TRP A 493 -13.89 11.21 -5.57
C TRP A 493 -14.79 12.18 -4.83
N GLY A 494 -14.73 13.46 -5.17
CA GLY A 494 -15.57 14.45 -4.52
C GLY A 494 -15.51 15.82 -5.15
N ALA A 495 -16.43 16.66 -4.68
CA ALA A 495 -16.53 18.06 -5.04
C ALA A 495 -16.84 18.88 -3.78
N ASN A 496 -16.08 19.94 -3.56
CA ASN A 496 -16.33 20.93 -2.52
C ASN A 496 -16.77 22.26 -3.15
N ALA A 497 -17.68 22.97 -2.48
CA ALA A 497 -18.02 24.34 -2.81
C ALA A 497 -17.48 25.29 -1.74
N CYS A 498 -16.79 26.34 -2.17
CA CYS A 498 -16.31 27.43 -1.31
C CYS A 498 -16.88 28.76 -1.81
N PHE A 499 -17.57 29.50 -0.95
CA PHE A 499 -18.20 30.76 -1.33
C PHE A 499 -17.34 31.97 -0.94
N ASP A 500 -17.23 32.94 -1.84
CA ASP A 500 -16.63 34.27 -1.64
C ASP A 500 -15.23 34.27 -1.00
N GLY A 501 -14.43 33.24 -1.25
CA GLY A 501 -13.10 33.09 -0.68
C GLY A 501 -13.09 32.79 0.82
N SER A 502 -14.18 32.25 1.38
CA SER A 502 -14.21 31.78 2.77
C SER A 502 -13.25 30.62 3.00
N ASN A 503 -12.79 30.42 4.23
CA ASN A 503 -12.01 29.22 4.60
C ASN A 503 -12.91 27.99 4.88
N VAL A 504 -14.20 28.06 4.52
CA VAL A 504 -15.17 27.00 4.78
C VAL A 504 -15.54 26.33 3.46
N SER A 505 -15.16 25.06 3.33
CA SER A 505 -15.55 24.20 2.22
C SER A 505 -16.78 23.37 2.59
N TYR A 506 -17.73 23.27 1.65
CA TYR A 506 -18.93 22.46 1.80
C TYR A 506 -18.85 21.28 0.83
N SER A 507 -18.79 20.06 1.38
CA SER A 507 -18.87 18.85 0.56
C SER A 507 -20.22 18.77 -0.14
N LEU A 508 -20.19 18.57 -1.46
CA LEU A 508 -21.38 18.36 -2.26
C LEU A 508 -21.78 16.87 -2.23
N ASN A 509 -23.07 16.60 -2.32
CA ASN A 509 -23.59 15.23 -2.41
C ASN A 509 -23.59 14.81 -3.88
N GLY A 510 -23.13 13.61 -4.20
CA GLY A 510 -23.09 13.20 -5.60
C GLY A 510 -22.70 11.77 -5.83
N THR A 511 -22.78 11.38 -7.10
CA THR A 511 -22.20 10.14 -7.65
C THR A 511 -21.06 10.53 -8.60
N ASN A 512 -20.26 9.55 -9.07
CA ASN A 512 -19.02 9.71 -9.86
C ASN A 512 -19.07 10.61 -11.12
N SER A 513 -20.18 11.27 -11.48
CA SER A 513 -20.28 12.19 -12.62
C SER A 513 -21.04 13.48 -12.32
N THR A 514 -21.71 13.58 -11.16
CA THR A 514 -22.63 14.66 -10.85
C THR A 514 -22.67 14.94 -9.35
N PHE A 515 -22.45 16.19 -8.98
CA PHE A 515 -22.46 16.67 -7.60
C PHE A 515 -23.47 17.81 -7.43
N GLU A 516 -24.23 17.77 -6.34
CA GLU A 516 -25.27 18.72 -6.01
C GLU A 516 -25.17 19.23 -4.57
N GLY A 517 -25.62 20.46 -4.36
CA GLY A 517 -25.72 21.08 -3.04
C GLY A 517 -26.86 22.07 -3.00
N SER A 518 -27.53 22.19 -1.86
CA SER A 518 -28.58 23.17 -1.63
C SER A 518 -28.25 23.99 -0.39
N PHE A 519 -28.10 25.29 -0.58
CA PHE A 519 -27.68 26.23 0.46
C PHE A 519 -28.80 27.21 0.75
N ASN A 520 -28.98 27.60 2.00
CA ASN A 520 -30.02 28.55 2.36
C ASN A 520 -29.68 29.93 1.79
N ARG A 521 -30.54 30.48 0.92
CA ARG A 521 -30.32 31.78 0.27
C ARG A 521 -30.14 32.92 1.28
N SER A 522 -30.77 32.82 2.45
CA SER A 522 -30.68 33.87 3.48
C SER A 522 -29.30 34.02 4.12
N THR A 523 -28.37 33.07 3.90
CA THR A 523 -26.98 33.20 4.37
C THR A 523 -26.13 34.10 3.49
N PHE A 524 -26.67 34.55 2.35
CA PHE A 524 -25.97 35.36 1.37
C PHE A 524 -26.60 36.76 1.26
N SER A 525 -25.76 37.78 1.11
CA SER A 525 -26.18 39.15 0.89
C SER A 525 -26.79 39.34 -0.51
N TYR A 526 -27.43 40.48 -0.76
CA TYR A 526 -27.77 40.86 -2.13
C TYR A 526 -26.53 41.33 -2.88
N GLY A 527 -26.38 40.95 -4.15
CA GLY A 527 -25.24 41.30 -4.98
C GLY A 527 -24.63 40.10 -5.70
N GLU A 528 -23.48 40.34 -6.32
CA GLU A 528 -22.67 39.32 -6.97
C GLU A 528 -21.89 38.52 -5.92
N HIS A 529 -21.93 37.21 -6.07
CA HIS A 529 -21.23 36.23 -5.25
C HIS A 529 -20.44 35.28 -6.15
N HIS A 530 -19.38 34.71 -5.62
CA HIS A 530 -18.56 33.72 -6.30
C HIS A 530 -18.58 32.41 -5.53
N VAL A 531 -18.61 31.30 -6.25
CA VAL A 531 -18.32 29.98 -5.71
C VAL A 531 -17.14 29.38 -6.44
N THR A 532 -16.17 28.88 -5.69
CA THR A 532 -15.10 28.03 -6.18
C THR A 532 -15.51 26.58 -5.95
N PHE A 533 -15.64 25.83 -7.03
CA PHE A 533 -15.79 24.40 -7.01
C PHE A 533 -14.42 23.75 -7.06
N GLU A 534 -14.07 23.02 -6.00
CA GLU A 534 -12.85 22.24 -5.90
C GLU A 534 -13.20 20.76 -6.10
N LEU A 535 -12.85 20.23 -7.27
CA LEU A 535 -12.98 18.83 -7.63
C LEU A 535 -11.68 18.11 -7.32
N PHE A 536 -11.76 16.91 -6.76
CA PHE A 536 -10.59 16.07 -6.52
C PHE A 536 -10.86 14.62 -6.92
N ASP A 537 -9.87 14.01 -7.57
CA ASP A 537 -9.91 12.60 -7.97
C ASP A 537 -9.25 11.69 -6.91
N GLY A 538 -9.28 10.39 -7.16
CA GLY A 538 -8.62 9.41 -6.30
C GLY A 538 -7.11 9.46 -6.31
N CYS A 539 -6.52 10.21 -7.22
CA CYS A 539 -5.09 10.37 -7.35
C CYS A 539 -4.59 11.64 -6.65
N GLY A 540 -5.48 12.41 -6.00
CA GLY A 540 -5.13 13.67 -5.36
C GLY A 540 -4.97 14.82 -6.35
N ASN A 541 -5.31 14.64 -7.63
CA ASN A 541 -5.34 15.75 -8.57
C ASN A 541 -6.55 16.66 -8.28
N ILE A 542 -6.32 17.97 -8.27
CA ILE A 542 -7.34 18.97 -7.93
C ILE A 542 -7.62 19.86 -9.14
N CYS A 543 -8.91 20.11 -9.41
CA CYS A 543 -9.39 21.08 -10.38
C CYS A 543 -10.28 22.11 -9.70
N ASN A 544 -10.02 23.40 -9.97
CA ASN A 544 -10.80 24.51 -9.42
C ASN A 544 -11.57 25.22 -10.53
N GLU A 545 -12.88 25.34 -10.38
CA GLU A 545 -13.74 26.14 -11.26
C GLU A 545 -14.39 27.28 -10.46
N ASN A 546 -14.31 28.51 -10.96
CA ASN A 546 -14.94 29.67 -10.34
C ASN A 546 -16.18 30.09 -11.11
N VAL A 547 -17.32 30.18 -10.42
CA VAL A 547 -18.61 30.57 -11.00
C VAL A 547 -19.22 31.72 -10.22
N SER A 548 -19.65 32.76 -10.92
CA SER A 548 -20.38 33.89 -10.34
C SER A 548 -21.88 33.68 -10.39
N PHE A 549 -22.59 34.07 -9.34
CA PHE A 549 -24.06 34.16 -9.34
C PHE A 549 -24.52 35.44 -8.63
N GLU A 550 -25.73 35.89 -8.93
CA GLU A 550 -26.26 37.14 -8.37
C GLU A 550 -27.52 36.87 -7.55
N ILE A 551 -27.57 37.46 -6.35
CA ILE A 551 -28.76 37.48 -5.52
C ILE A 551 -29.45 38.83 -5.70
N LEU A 552 -30.52 38.82 -6.49
CA LEU A 552 -31.30 40.02 -6.77
C LEU A 552 -32.08 40.48 -5.54
N ALA A 553 -32.07 41.80 -5.32
CA ALA A 553 -32.97 42.45 -4.40
C ALA A 553 -34.42 42.30 -4.89
N PRO A 554 -35.41 42.17 -3.98
CA PRO A 554 -36.82 42.03 -4.37
C PRO A 554 -37.29 43.22 -5.21
N ILE A 555 -37.94 42.94 -6.35
CA ILE A 555 -38.47 43.95 -7.26
C ILE A 555 -39.70 44.61 -6.61
N VAL A 556 -39.52 45.81 -6.09
CA VAL A 556 -40.63 46.67 -5.66
C VAL A 556 -41.06 47.55 -6.86
N PRO A 557 -42.36 47.63 -7.22
CA PRO A 557 -42.80 48.47 -8.34
C PRO A 557 -42.48 49.95 -8.05
N SER A 558 -41.62 50.54 -8.88
CA SER A 558 -41.01 51.84 -8.63
C SER A 558 -41.96 53.03 -8.77
N ARG A 559 -41.85 54.00 -7.85
CA ARG A 559 -41.88 55.43 -8.19
C ARG A 559 -40.50 56.03 -7.84
N SER A 560 -39.76 56.36 -8.90
CA SER A 560 -38.69 57.38 -9.02
C SER A 560 -37.68 57.60 -7.87
N SER A 561 -36.43 57.25 -8.21
CA SER A 561 -35.14 57.89 -7.92
C SER A 561 -34.59 57.89 -6.48
N GLY A 562 -33.45 57.21 -6.31
CA GLY A 562 -32.49 57.38 -5.21
C GLY A 562 -32.00 56.03 -4.71
N GLY A 563 -30.77 55.63 -5.07
CA GLY A 563 -30.20 54.33 -4.75
C GLY A 563 -29.93 54.15 -3.25
N HIS A 564 -30.00 52.91 -2.77
CA HIS A 564 -29.60 52.59 -1.40
C HIS A 564 -28.84 51.25 -1.37
N TYR A 565 -27.56 51.37 -1.03
CA TYR A 565 -26.87 50.40 -0.20
C TYR A 565 -27.67 50.19 1.10
N SER A 566 -27.52 49.03 1.73
CA SER A 566 -27.99 48.66 3.09
C SER A 566 -28.54 49.86 3.87
N SER A 567 -29.86 49.90 4.08
CA SER A 567 -30.60 51.03 4.67
C SER A 567 -30.34 51.24 6.17
N ASP A 568 -29.20 50.79 6.65
CA ASP A 568 -28.81 50.72 8.05
C ASP A 568 -27.41 51.35 8.25
N LEU A 569 -26.71 51.76 7.18
CA LEU A 569 -25.42 52.45 7.28
C LEU A 569 -25.61 53.96 7.25
N SER A 570 -24.90 54.68 8.12
CA SER A 570 -24.91 56.15 8.13
C SER A 570 -24.26 56.75 6.88
N ASP A 571 -24.79 57.88 6.40
CA ASP A 571 -24.17 58.66 5.33
C ASP A 571 -22.77 59.14 5.71
N GLY A 572 -21.79 59.03 4.79
CA GLY A 572 -20.45 59.60 4.97
C GLY A 572 -19.29 58.60 5.11
N ILE A 573 -19.54 57.29 5.12
CA ILE A 573 -18.47 56.26 5.05
C ILE A 573 -17.95 56.16 3.61
N GLY A 574 -16.71 56.61 3.38
CA GLY A 574 -16.01 56.53 2.11
C GLY A 574 -15.38 55.14 1.88
N PHE A 575 -15.29 54.74 0.61
CA PHE A 575 -14.65 53.51 0.10
C PHE A 575 -15.23 52.15 0.53
N GLY A 576 -15.06 51.15 -0.35
CA GLY A 576 -15.76 49.85 -0.28
C GLY A 576 -15.27 48.89 0.82
N THR A 577 -14.07 49.10 1.37
CA THR A 577 -13.48 48.22 2.39
C THR A 577 -14.00 48.57 3.78
N ILE A 578 -13.95 49.84 4.18
CA ILE A 578 -14.49 50.28 5.48
C ILE A 578 -16.01 50.10 5.52
N LYS A 579 -16.70 50.44 4.44
CA LYS A 579 -18.14 50.21 4.33
C LYS A 579 -18.52 48.74 4.53
N ARG A 580 -17.69 47.81 4.04
CA ARG A 580 -17.88 46.36 4.23
C ARG A 580 -17.54 45.92 5.66
N ALA A 581 -16.46 46.46 6.24
CA ALA A 581 -16.08 46.20 7.62
C ALA A 581 -17.20 46.62 8.60
N VAL A 582 -17.80 47.80 8.41
CA VAL A 582 -18.96 48.24 9.20
C VAL A 582 -20.19 47.39 8.95
N SER A 583 -20.49 47.05 7.69
CA SER A 583 -21.65 46.23 7.34
C SER A 583 -21.60 44.81 7.91
N ASN A 584 -20.40 44.22 8.03
CA ASN A 584 -20.21 42.84 8.46
C ASN A 584 -19.98 42.70 9.97
N SER A 585 -19.85 43.81 10.68
CA SER A 585 -19.60 43.81 12.11
C SER A 585 -20.85 44.16 12.91
N ASN A 586 -20.97 43.58 14.11
CA ASN A 586 -21.85 44.08 15.15
C ASN A 586 -21.25 45.38 15.70
N VAL A 587 -22.06 46.44 15.89
CA VAL A 587 -21.56 47.70 16.44
C VAL A 587 -22.05 47.83 17.88
N VAL A 588 -21.12 47.90 18.83
CA VAL A 588 -21.44 47.90 20.27
C VAL A 588 -21.01 49.20 20.95
N TYR A 589 -21.85 49.69 21.87
CA TYR A 589 -21.62 50.94 22.61
C TYR A 589 -21.71 50.76 24.14
N GLY A 590 -21.09 51.64 24.91
CA GLY A 590 -21.05 51.53 26.37
C GLY A 590 -22.17 52.25 27.13
N ASN A 591 -22.46 53.48 26.75
CA ASN A 591 -23.46 54.34 27.39
C ASN A 591 -24.28 55.13 26.33
N GLU A 592 -25.29 55.89 26.75
CA GLU A 592 -26.16 56.67 25.85
C GLU A 592 -25.41 57.68 24.96
N ILE A 593 -24.19 58.07 25.33
CA ILE A 593 -23.36 59.01 24.58
C ILE A 593 -22.59 58.27 23.49
N ASP A 594 -22.01 57.13 23.85
CA ASP A 594 -21.33 56.23 22.90
C ASP A 594 -22.32 55.62 21.90
N GLU A 595 -23.59 55.45 22.28
CA GLU A 595 -24.67 55.05 21.38
C GLU A 595 -24.82 56.07 20.23
N GLY A 596 -24.78 57.36 20.53
CA GLY A 596 -24.83 58.42 19.50
C GLY A 596 -23.66 58.36 18.52
N PHE A 597 -22.46 57.98 19.00
CA PHE A 597 -21.29 57.77 18.15
C PHE A 597 -21.41 56.47 17.34
N ALA A 598 -21.88 55.38 17.93
CA ALA A 598 -22.11 54.12 17.23
C ALA A 598 -23.17 54.26 16.13
N LEU A 599 -24.21 55.06 16.37
CA LEU A 599 -25.26 55.39 15.40
C LEU A 599 -24.74 56.18 14.18
N ASN A 600 -23.58 56.84 14.31
CA ASN A 600 -22.87 57.46 13.19
C ASN A 600 -22.09 56.45 12.33
N LEU A 601 -22.19 55.14 12.60
CA LEU A 601 -21.71 54.08 11.73
C LEU A 601 -22.87 53.24 11.19
N ARG A 602 -23.86 52.93 12.04
CA ARG A 602 -24.96 52.03 11.73
C ARG A 602 -26.22 52.31 12.57
N GLU A 603 -27.43 52.14 12.04
CA GLU A 603 -28.68 52.35 12.81
C GLU A 603 -28.92 51.23 13.85
N ASN A 604 -28.53 50.00 13.53
CA ASN A 604 -28.59 48.84 14.43
C ASN A 604 -27.29 48.71 15.25
N VAL A 605 -27.37 49.12 16.51
CA VAL A 605 -26.28 49.06 17.50
C VAL A 605 -26.73 48.31 18.75
N GLU A 606 -25.80 47.66 19.44
CA GLU A 606 -26.08 46.86 20.64
C GLU A 606 -25.36 47.39 21.87
N ASN A 607 -25.95 47.18 23.05
CA ASN A 607 -25.31 47.57 24.31
C ASN A 607 -24.15 46.61 24.64
N GLY A 608 -22.93 47.14 24.69
CA GLY A 608 -21.71 46.38 24.90
C GLY A 608 -21.52 45.84 26.32
N ASN A 609 -22.31 46.26 27.31
CA ASN A 609 -22.11 45.82 28.71
C ASN A 609 -22.44 44.34 28.92
N ASP A 610 -23.44 43.83 28.19
CA ASP A 610 -23.89 42.42 28.26
C ASP A 610 -23.57 41.64 26.97
N TYR A 611 -22.78 42.22 26.06
CA TYR A 611 -22.43 41.61 24.78
C TYR A 611 -21.27 40.62 24.92
N GLU A 612 -21.43 39.43 24.34
CA GLU A 612 -20.35 38.46 24.10
C GLU A 612 -20.06 38.39 22.60
N LEU A 613 -18.79 38.26 22.22
CA LEU A 613 -18.39 38.22 20.81
C LEU A 613 -19.05 37.02 20.14
N SER A 614 -19.96 37.32 19.21
CA SER A 614 -20.70 36.33 18.42
C SER A 614 -20.39 36.44 16.92
N GLY A 615 -19.66 37.48 16.51
CA GLY A 615 -19.20 37.77 15.16
C GLY A 615 -18.15 38.89 15.18
N ASP A 616 -17.70 39.32 14.00
CA ASP A 616 -16.85 40.52 13.87
C ASP A 616 -17.55 41.71 14.54
N THR A 617 -16.80 42.55 15.26
CA THR A 617 -17.38 43.55 16.16
C THR A 617 -16.62 44.89 16.08
N ILE A 618 -17.37 46.00 15.99
CA ILE A 618 -16.85 47.35 16.20
C ILE A 618 -17.22 47.80 17.61
N ILE A 619 -16.22 48.06 18.44
CA ILE A 619 -16.39 48.61 19.79
C ILE A 619 -16.23 50.12 19.71
N VAL A 620 -17.28 50.86 20.10
CA VAL A 620 -17.25 52.32 20.20
C VAL A 620 -17.31 52.73 21.67
N GLY A 621 -16.31 53.50 22.11
CA GLY A 621 -16.19 54.01 23.49
C GLY A 621 -15.24 53.21 24.40
N GLY A 622 -14.71 53.88 25.43
CA GLY A 622 -13.62 53.38 26.29
C GLY A 622 -14.05 52.34 27.35
N PRO A 623 -13.08 51.66 27.99
CA PRO A 623 -13.33 50.51 28.87
C PRO A 623 -13.96 50.87 30.23
N GLU A 624 -13.97 52.14 30.63
CA GLU A 624 -14.68 52.56 31.85
C GLU A 624 -16.20 52.55 31.70
N SER A 625 -16.71 52.73 30.48
CA SER A 625 -18.13 52.85 30.20
C SER A 625 -18.69 51.78 29.26
N ASN A 626 -17.85 51.00 28.59
CA ASN A 626 -18.24 49.92 27.69
C ASN A 626 -17.71 48.57 28.20
N GLY A 627 -18.60 47.68 28.64
CA GLY A 627 -18.21 46.37 29.19
C GLY A 627 -17.52 45.44 28.19
N CYS A 628 -17.83 45.57 26.89
CA CYS A 628 -17.14 44.84 25.82
C CYS A 628 -15.71 45.37 25.66
N ALA A 629 -15.54 46.69 25.65
CA ALA A 629 -14.23 47.32 25.67
C ALA A 629 -13.42 46.90 26.90
N ASN A 630 -13.99 46.95 28.10
CA ASN A 630 -13.34 46.53 29.34
C ASN A 630 -12.82 45.09 29.28
N ARG A 631 -13.62 44.18 28.71
CA ARG A 631 -13.29 42.76 28.63
C ARG A 631 -12.11 42.47 27.70
N TYR A 632 -11.97 43.23 26.62
CA TYR A 632 -11.00 42.95 25.56
C TYR A 632 -9.89 43.99 25.43
N ASP A 633 -9.88 45.08 26.21
CA ASP A 633 -8.88 46.16 26.13
C ASP A 633 -7.43 45.64 26.23
N SER A 634 -7.18 44.61 27.03
CA SER A 634 -5.83 44.01 27.18
C SER A 634 -5.33 43.23 25.97
N GLU A 635 -6.21 42.89 25.00
CA GLU A 635 -5.83 42.20 23.76
C GLU A 635 -5.28 43.15 22.70
N PHE A 636 -5.51 44.45 22.90
CA PHE A 636 -5.10 45.52 22.01
C PHE A 636 -3.75 46.13 22.42
N GLU A 637 -3.02 46.66 21.45
CA GLU A 637 -1.69 47.21 21.70
C GLU A 637 -1.74 48.52 22.49
N VAL A 638 -2.77 49.33 22.25
CA VAL A 638 -2.99 50.59 22.95
C VAL A 638 -4.19 50.46 23.88
N SER A 639 -3.92 50.43 25.19
CA SER A 639 -4.96 50.49 26.23
C SER A 639 -5.47 51.92 26.39
N ILE A 640 -6.79 52.09 26.39
CA ILE A 640 -7.44 53.41 26.40
C ILE A 640 -7.91 53.72 27.82
N THR A 641 -7.53 54.89 28.34
CA THR A 641 -7.86 55.34 29.70
C THR A 641 -8.36 56.78 29.70
N ASN A 642 -8.81 57.30 30.83
CA ASN A 642 -9.19 58.72 30.94
C ASN A 642 -8.03 59.69 30.68
N ASP A 643 -6.78 59.23 30.85
CA ASP A 643 -5.57 60.06 30.71
C ASP A 643 -4.80 59.80 29.39
N TYR A 644 -5.11 58.72 28.66
CA TYR A 644 -4.39 58.28 27.45
C TYR A 644 -5.40 57.84 26.37
N PRO A 645 -5.31 58.29 25.11
CA PRO A 645 -4.16 58.89 24.40
C PRO A 645 -3.88 60.39 24.64
N GLY A 646 -4.70 61.06 25.46
CA GLY A 646 -4.56 62.49 25.80
C GLY A 646 -5.68 63.35 25.20
N GLU A 647 -5.86 64.57 25.72
CA GLU A 647 -7.00 65.45 25.42
C GLU A 647 -7.26 65.61 23.90
N ASN A 648 -8.53 65.47 23.50
CA ASN A 648 -9.02 65.48 22.11
C ASN A 648 -8.45 64.39 21.20
N LYS A 649 -7.86 63.32 21.74
CA LYS A 649 -7.29 62.22 20.95
C LYS A 649 -8.07 60.91 21.10
N GLY A 650 -8.20 60.19 19.98
CA GLY A 650 -8.77 58.85 19.93
C GLY A 650 -7.90 57.88 19.14
N VAL A 651 -8.13 56.59 19.36
CA VAL A 651 -7.38 55.49 18.77
C VAL A 651 -8.31 54.62 17.93
N ILE A 652 -7.82 54.20 16.77
CA ILE A 652 -8.42 53.16 15.91
C ILE A 652 -7.43 52.00 15.86
N GLN A 653 -7.87 50.81 16.25
CA GLN A 653 -7.01 49.62 16.21
C GLN A 653 -7.82 48.37 15.89
N VAL A 654 -7.19 47.39 15.24
CA VAL A 654 -7.87 46.16 14.78
C VAL A 654 -7.12 44.95 15.29
N LYS A 655 -7.85 43.99 15.85
CA LYS A 655 -7.28 42.75 16.38
C LYS A 655 -8.18 41.56 16.09
N THR A 656 -7.60 40.41 15.79
CA THR A 656 -8.32 39.14 15.78
C THR A 656 -8.25 38.51 17.17
N ILE A 657 -9.40 38.38 17.84
CA ILE A 657 -9.53 37.80 19.17
C ILE A 657 -9.93 36.32 19.03
N GLU A 658 -9.23 35.45 19.76
CA GLU A 658 -9.50 34.02 19.80
C GLU A 658 -10.34 33.65 21.03
N LEU A 659 -11.48 33.01 20.83
CA LEU A 659 -12.34 32.51 21.90
C LEU A 659 -12.50 30.99 21.80
N ARG A 660 -12.39 30.32 22.96
CA ARG A 660 -12.62 28.88 23.08
C ARG A 660 -14.06 28.61 23.50
N ASP A 661 -14.82 27.95 22.63
CA ASP A 661 -16.19 27.50 22.86
C ASP A 661 -16.21 25.96 22.90
N GLY A 662 -16.08 25.41 24.11
CA GLY A 662 -15.91 23.98 24.32
C GLY A 662 -14.61 23.43 23.71
N ASN A 663 -14.73 22.60 22.67
CA ASN A 663 -13.61 22.04 21.91
C ASN A 663 -13.24 22.84 20.65
N PHE A 664 -13.99 23.91 20.34
CA PHE A 664 -13.78 24.72 19.15
C PHE A 664 -13.07 26.02 19.48
N ILE A 665 -12.21 26.46 18.56
CA ILE A 665 -11.54 27.76 18.60
C ILE A 665 -12.21 28.64 17.53
N ARG A 666 -12.71 29.81 17.92
CA ARG A 666 -13.31 30.80 17.02
C ARG A 666 -12.45 32.06 17.00
N HIS A 667 -12.30 32.66 15.83
CA HIS A 667 -11.56 33.91 15.63
C HIS A 667 -12.53 35.02 15.21
N TYR A 668 -12.52 36.13 15.92
CA TYR A 668 -13.38 37.30 15.66
C TYR A 668 -12.52 38.53 15.40
N LYS A 669 -12.77 39.24 14.30
CA LYS A 669 -12.11 40.51 14.04
C LYS A 669 -12.81 41.61 14.82
N VAL A 670 -12.06 42.30 15.67
CA VAL A 670 -12.56 43.39 16.51
C VAL A 670 -11.87 44.69 16.12
N ILE A 671 -12.67 45.69 15.76
CA ILE A 671 -12.23 47.06 15.47
C ILE A 671 -12.57 47.90 16.71
N TYR A 672 -11.56 48.47 17.34
CA TYR A 672 -11.72 49.24 18.56
C TYR A 672 -11.47 50.73 18.31
N ILE A 673 -12.52 51.54 18.54
CA ILE A 673 -12.53 52.99 18.31
C ILE A 673 -12.93 53.70 19.60
N ALA A 674 -11.98 54.36 20.26
CA ALA A 674 -12.27 55.15 21.46
C ALA A 674 -11.21 56.23 21.71
N GLY A 675 -11.61 57.32 22.37
CA GLY A 675 -10.71 58.34 22.89
C GLY A 675 -10.79 58.49 24.40
N ASN A 676 -9.86 59.26 24.95
CA ASN A 676 -9.85 59.57 26.38
C ASN A 676 -11.04 60.48 26.78
N ASP A 677 -11.54 61.27 25.82
CA ASP A 677 -12.69 62.13 25.93
C ASP A 677 -13.61 61.98 24.71
N ARG A 678 -14.76 62.68 24.74
CA ARG A 678 -15.77 62.60 23.69
C ARG A 678 -15.26 63.14 22.35
N SER A 679 -14.42 64.16 22.38
CA SER A 679 -13.85 64.78 21.18
C SER A 679 -12.82 63.87 20.52
N GLY A 680 -12.07 63.11 21.31
CA GLY A 680 -11.17 62.06 20.84
C GLY A 680 -11.91 60.89 20.18
N THR A 681 -12.99 60.39 20.81
CA THR A 681 -13.81 59.32 20.19
C THR A 681 -14.42 59.78 18.87
N ASP A 682 -14.95 61.01 18.80
CA ASP A 682 -15.52 61.59 17.59
C ASP A 682 -14.46 61.76 16.49
N ALA A 683 -13.24 62.18 16.86
CA ALA A 683 -12.11 62.29 15.94
C ALA A 683 -11.71 60.97 15.30
N ALA A 684 -11.56 59.93 16.12
CA ALA A 684 -11.24 58.59 15.63
C ALA A 684 -12.36 58.04 14.74
N LEU A 685 -13.63 58.29 15.08
CA LEU A 685 -14.78 57.84 14.31
C LEU A 685 -14.86 58.51 12.93
N ASP A 686 -14.70 59.83 12.87
CA ASP A 686 -14.75 60.57 11.62
C ASP A 686 -13.55 60.26 10.72
N TYR A 687 -12.36 60.04 11.30
CA TYR A 687 -11.20 59.59 10.54
C TYR A 687 -11.38 58.17 10.00
N PHE A 688 -11.93 57.25 10.82
CA PHE A 688 -12.22 55.87 10.42
C PHE A 688 -13.09 55.80 9.17
N LYS A 689 -14.11 56.66 9.04
CA LYS A 689 -14.98 56.75 7.86
C LYS A 689 -14.24 57.13 6.57
N THR A 690 -13.04 57.70 6.67
CA THR A 690 -12.22 58.15 5.53
C THR A 690 -11.16 57.14 5.10
N LEU A 691 -10.93 56.08 5.88
CA LEU A 691 -9.92 55.07 5.57
C LEU A 691 -10.27 54.31 4.28
N GLU A 692 -9.25 53.97 3.50
CA GLU A 692 -9.40 53.09 2.32
C GLU A 692 -9.30 51.60 2.71
N GLU A 693 -8.56 51.29 3.78
CA GLU A 693 -8.30 49.95 4.31
C GLU A 693 -8.25 49.97 5.86
N LEU A 694 -8.42 48.81 6.50
CA LEU A 694 -8.28 48.69 7.95
C LEU A 694 -6.81 48.79 8.35
N PRO A 695 -6.47 49.48 9.45
CA PRO A 695 -5.08 49.68 9.81
C PRO A 695 -4.47 48.40 10.42
N ASP A 696 -3.24 48.09 10.02
CA ASP A 696 -2.46 46.99 10.57
C ASP A 696 -1.85 47.32 11.95
N GLU A 697 -1.64 48.61 12.23
CA GLU A 697 -1.08 49.15 13.48
C GLU A 697 -2.05 50.20 14.07
N PRO A 698 -2.07 50.43 15.39
CA PRO A 698 -2.95 51.44 16.00
C PRO A 698 -2.71 52.85 15.43
N ILE A 699 -3.80 53.55 15.06
CA ILE A 699 -3.76 54.94 14.59
C ILE A 699 -4.30 55.84 15.70
N THR A 700 -3.53 56.85 16.10
CA THR A 700 -3.99 57.91 17.00
C THR A 700 -4.36 59.16 16.22
N VAL A 701 -5.55 59.68 16.48
CA VAL A 701 -6.17 60.80 15.78
C VAL A 701 -6.50 61.90 16.77
N GLU A 702 -6.18 63.15 16.44
CA GLU A 702 -6.50 64.34 17.25
C GLU A 702 -7.57 65.21 16.56
N TRP A 703 -8.55 65.70 17.31
CA TRP A 703 -9.51 66.69 16.81
C TRP A 703 -8.89 68.10 16.76
N THR A 704 -8.92 68.74 15.59
CA THR A 704 -8.46 70.13 15.42
C THR A 704 -9.57 71.03 14.87
N GLU A 705 -9.32 72.35 14.85
CA GLU A 705 -10.24 73.33 14.23
C GLU A 705 -10.54 73.04 12.75
N ASN A 706 -9.71 72.22 12.07
CA ASN A 706 -9.86 71.86 10.66
C ASN A 706 -10.35 70.41 10.44
N GLY A 707 -10.75 69.69 11.50
CA GLY A 707 -11.15 68.28 11.47
C GLY A 707 -10.10 67.32 12.05
N PRO A 708 -10.34 66.00 11.96
CA PRO A 708 -9.45 64.99 12.54
C PRO A 708 -8.14 64.86 11.74
N ILE A 709 -7.00 64.78 12.44
CA ILE A 709 -5.67 64.53 11.85
C ILE A 709 -4.98 63.37 12.56
N ILE A 710 -4.19 62.57 11.83
CA ILE A 710 -3.31 61.56 12.44
C ILE A 710 -2.19 62.28 13.20
N VAL A 711 -1.92 61.84 14.43
CA VAL A 711 -0.83 62.36 15.28
C VAL A 711 0.17 61.31 15.71
N GLU A 712 -0.20 60.02 15.66
CA GLU A 712 0.71 58.89 15.92
C GLU A 712 0.25 57.65 15.15
#